data_AF-A0A420DZY3-F1
#
_entry.id   AF-A0A420DZY3-F1
#
_cell.length_a   1.000
_cell.length_b   1.000
_cell.length_c   1.000
_cell.angle_alpha   90.00
_cell.angle_beta   90.00
_cell.angle_gamma   90.00
#
_symmetry.space_group_name_H-M   'P 1'
#
loop_
_entity.id
_entity.type
_entity.pdbx_description
1 polymer ?
#
loop_
_entity_poly.entity_id
_entity_poly.type
_entity_poly.pdbx_seq_one_letter_code
_entity_poly.pdbx_strand_id
1 'polypeptide(L)'
;MNIPSKYNSKEVEGKWYDYWMKHNYFHSEVDEREPYTIVIPPPNVTGVLHMGHMLNNTIQDVLIRRARLQGKNACWVPGTDHASIATEAKVVAKLKEQGIDKNDLTREEFLEHAWEWKHEYGGIILDQLKKLGASCDWERTAFTMDPALSESVIKVFVDLYNKGLIYRGYRMVNWDPEAKTTLSDEEVIYEERQGNLYYLQYDIVGSDEKVTIATTRPETILGDTAICINPNDERFTHLKGKKAIVPLCNREIPIIEDEYVDVEFGTGCLKVTPAHDENDKVLGDKHNLEVIDIFNEDASLNSFGLHYEGKDRFVVRKEITKELEEKGFLVKTEVHTNKVGTSERTKAVIEPRLSDQWFLKMEELVKPAIEAVLGEDREVKLFPRKFENTYRHWMENIRDWNISRQLWWGQQIPAFYFGDGKEDFVVAENIEDAVKLVQEKTGNTSLTASDLKQDPDALDTWFSSWLWPMSVFDGIRNPENEEIKYYYPTNDLVTGPDILFFWVARMIIAGYEYKGERPFENVYLTGLVRDKQRRKMSKSLGNSPDALKLIEDFGADGVRVGLLLSSAAGNDLLFDEDLCQQGKGFANKIWNTFRLIKGWEIDENLAQPETAKIGLAWYEAKFNKVLLEIEDHFSKYRLSDALMAIYKLITDDFSSWLLEIVKPGYQQPIDTTTYNAVIEILENNLKVLHPFMPFLTEEIWQHITERTPEDALIIAKYPIIGKINEELITNFEFMTDVVSGIRTIRKNKNISFKDAIELSVVNNENYTKDFDAVIQKLTNAAQITYASEKVEGAASFRVKSNEYFVPISLDTIDVEAEITKLNAELKRAEGFLTGIQKKLSNERFVSNAPEQVITLERKKESDTLAKIETIKASLASLQ
;
A
#
# COMPACT_ATOMS: atom_id res chain seq x y z
N MET A 1 -35.54 23.46 -7.04
CA MET A 1 -34.44 23.98 -6.18
C MET A 1 -33.44 24.73 -7.05
N ASN A 2 -32.82 25.79 -6.55
CA ASN A 2 -31.78 26.52 -7.28
C ASN A 2 -30.45 25.76 -7.13
N ILE A 3 -29.92 25.18 -8.21
CA ILE A 3 -28.69 24.38 -8.17
C ILE A 3 -27.47 25.31 -8.05
N PRO A 4 -26.65 25.21 -6.98
CA PRO A 4 -25.49 26.06 -6.76
C PRO A 4 -24.54 26.14 -7.96
N SER A 5 -23.96 27.33 -8.19
CA SER A 5 -23.08 27.55 -9.34
C SER A 5 -21.75 26.79 -9.29
N LYS A 6 -21.33 26.38 -8.09
CA LYS A 6 -20.14 25.57 -7.81
C LYS A 6 -20.51 24.43 -6.88
N TYR A 7 -19.81 23.31 -7.02
CA TYR A 7 -19.91 22.21 -6.07
C TYR A 7 -19.28 22.61 -4.73
N ASN A 8 -19.99 22.38 -3.63
CA ASN A 8 -19.52 22.68 -2.27
C ASN A 8 -19.42 21.39 -1.46
N SER A 9 -18.22 20.78 -1.44
CA SER A 9 -17.97 19.54 -0.70
C SER A 9 -18.32 19.66 0.79
N LYS A 10 -18.03 20.81 1.42
CA LYS A 10 -18.25 21.02 2.87
C LYS A 10 -19.71 20.88 3.29
N GLU A 11 -20.66 21.20 2.40
CA GLU A 11 -22.11 21.06 2.67
C GLU A 11 -22.66 19.69 2.25
N VAL A 12 -21.94 18.96 1.40
CA VAL A 12 -22.41 17.73 0.76
C VAL A 12 -21.91 16.48 1.49
N GLU A 13 -20.63 16.46 1.86
CA GLU A 13 -19.98 15.24 2.35
C GLU A 13 -20.58 14.75 3.68
N GLY A 14 -20.67 15.64 4.67
CA GLY A 14 -21.30 15.30 5.96
C GLY A 14 -22.77 14.89 5.81
N LYS A 15 -23.52 15.61 4.96
CA LYS A 15 -24.94 15.33 4.70
C LYS A 15 -25.17 13.90 4.20
N TRP A 16 -24.40 13.46 3.18
CA TRP A 16 -24.58 12.11 2.64
C TRP A 16 -24.01 11.04 3.53
N TYR A 17 -22.92 11.32 4.25
CA TYR A 17 -22.41 10.36 5.22
C TYR A 17 -23.44 10.07 6.32
N ASP A 18 -24.04 11.11 6.88
CA ASP A 18 -25.12 11.00 7.88
C ASP A 18 -26.34 10.27 7.30
N TYR A 19 -26.70 10.56 6.05
CA TYR A 19 -27.77 9.86 5.35
C TYR A 19 -27.49 8.36 5.22
N TRP A 20 -26.29 7.97 4.78
CA TRP A 20 -25.95 6.56 4.60
C TRP A 20 -25.91 5.79 5.92
N MET A 21 -25.38 6.41 6.98
CA MET A 21 -25.40 5.85 8.33
C MET A 21 -26.82 5.67 8.86
N LYS A 22 -27.68 6.69 8.69
CA LYS A 22 -29.08 6.66 9.15
C LYS A 22 -29.88 5.54 8.50
N HIS A 23 -29.61 5.23 7.24
CA HIS A 23 -30.30 4.20 6.46
C HIS A 23 -29.60 2.84 6.46
N ASN A 24 -28.54 2.69 7.26
CA ASN A 24 -27.83 1.44 7.48
C ASN A 24 -27.25 0.76 6.22
N TYR A 25 -26.85 1.53 5.20
CA TYR A 25 -26.36 0.95 3.93
C TYR A 25 -24.99 0.26 4.03
N PHE A 26 -24.28 0.44 5.14
CA PHE A 26 -22.97 -0.18 5.34
C PHE A 26 -23.04 -1.52 6.08
N HIS A 27 -24.16 -1.79 6.74
CA HIS A 27 -24.35 -3.01 7.50
C HIS A 27 -24.50 -4.22 6.58
N SER A 28 -23.89 -5.32 7.00
CA SER A 28 -23.91 -6.59 6.31
C SER A 28 -24.33 -7.69 7.28
N GLU A 29 -25.35 -8.46 6.91
CA GLU A 29 -25.83 -9.63 7.64
C GLU A 29 -25.90 -10.83 6.70
N VAL A 30 -25.84 -12.06 7.23
CA VAL A 30 -25.89 -13.28 6.43
C VAL A 30 -27.21 -13.35 5.64
N ASP A 31 -27.12 -13.45 4.32
CA ASP A 31 -28.29 -13.56 3.43
C ASP A 31 -28.00 -14.37 2.15
N GLU A 32 -28.93 -14.39 1.19
CA GLU A 32 -28.83 -15.19 -0.03
C GLU A 32 -27.86 -14.64 -1.09
N ARG A 33 -27.37 -13.41 -0.94
CA ARG A 33 -26.46 -12.79 -1.90
C ARG A 33 -25.08 -13.42 -1.80
N GLU A 34 -24.29 -13.31 -2.86
CA GLU A 34 -22.87 -13.71 -2.81
C GLU A 34 -22.10 -12.73 -1.91
N PRO A 35 -21.35 -13.20 -0.89
CA PRO A 35 -20.57 -12.34 -0.03
C PRO A 35 -19.37 -11.74 -0.77
N TYR A 36 -19.04 -10.49 -0.42
CA TYR A 36 -17.79 -9.86 -0.80
C TYR A 36 -17.16 -9.21 0.42
N THR A 37 -16.20 -9.89 1.03
CA THR A 37 -15.66 -9.56 2.35
C THR A 37 -14.25 -9.01 2.24
N ILE A 38 -14.00 -7.90 2.95
CA ILE A 38 -12.67 -7.36 3.22
C ILE A 38 -12.55 -7.08 4.72
N VAL A 39 -11.41 -7.41 5.31
CA VAL A 39 -11.04 -7.01 6.68
C VAL A 39 -9.97 -5.92 6.62
N ILE A 40 -10.21 -4.78 7.28
CA ILE A 40 -9.22 -3.69 7.32
C ILE A 40 -7.97 -4.18 8.03
N PRO A 41 -6.75 -3.90 7.51
CA PRO A 41 -5.52 -3.96 8.29
C PRO A 41 -5.66 -3.03 9.50
N PRO A 42 -5.89 -3.58 10.72
CA PRO A 42 -6.33 -2.77 11.83
C PRO A 42 -5.25 -1.75 12.17
N PRO A 43 -5.48 -0.43 11.99
CA PRO A 43 -4.47 0.57 12.32
C PRO A 43 -4.13 0.53 13.82
N ASN A 44 -2.84 0.68 14.10
CA ASN A 44 -2.33 0.76 15.47
C ASN A 44 -2.90 1.99 16.18
N VAL A 45 -3.30 1.84 17.45
CA VAL A 45 -3.81 2.93 18.30
C VAL A 45 -2.72 3.92 18.76
N THR A 46 -1.82 4.33 17.86
CA THR A 46 -0.66 5.19 18.14
C THR A 46 -0.82 6.62 17.61
N GLY A 47 -2.02 6.99 17.14
CA GLY A 47 -2.43 8.35 16.78
C GLY A 47 -3.13 8.47 15.42
N VAL A 48 -3.19 9.69 14.88
CA VAL A 48 -3.89 10.10 13.63
C VAL A 48 -3.47 9.31 12.35
N LEU A 49 -4.36 9.10 11.38
CA LEU A 49 -4.03 8.47 10.09
C LEU A 49 -3.09 9.32 9.22
N HIS A 50 -2.33 8.66 8.36
CA HIS A 50 -1.41 9.27 7.38
C HIS A 50 -1.78 8.87 5.95
N MET A 51 -1.16 9.45 4.92
CA MET A 51 -1.55 9.23 3.51
C MET A 51 -1.53 7.77 3.06
N GLY A 52 -0.60 6.94 3.57
CA GLY A 52 -0.64 5.49 3.34
C GLY A 52 -1.94 4.81 3.79
N HIS A 53 -2.48 5.18 4.96
CA HIS A 53 -3.77 4.68 5.43
C HIS A 53 -4.92 5.19 4.56
N MET A 54 -4.88 6.47 4.16
CA MET A 54 -5.92 7.05 3.30
C MET A 54 -5.99 6.32 1.95
N LEU A 55 -4.83 6.04 1.34
CA LEU A 55 -4.75 5.27 0.09
C LEU A 55 -5.28 3.85 0.28
N ASN A 56 -4.78 3.15 1.31
CA ASN A 56 -5.15 1.77 1.59
C ASN A 56 -6.67 1.62 1.79
N ASN A 57 -7.29 2.50 2.58
CA ASN A 57 -8.74 2.47 2.82
C ASN A 57 -9.56 2.95 1.62
N THR A 58 -9.05 3.90 0.82
CA THR A 58 -9.72 4.32 -0.43
C THR A 58 -9.82 3.14 -1.40
N ILE A 59 -8.76 2.34 -1.54
CA ILE A 59 -8.75 1.16 -2.41
C ILE A 59 -9.78 0.13 -1.93
N GLN A 60 -9.79 -0.18 -0.63
CA GLN A 60 -10.77 -1.10 -0.06
C GLN A 60 -12.21 -0.62 -0.28
N ASP A 61 -12.49 0.66 -0.03
CA ASP A 61 -13.83 1.22 -0.21
C ASP A 61 -14.28 1.20 -1.68
N VAL A 62 -13.37 1.42 -2.63
CA VAL A 62 -13.67 1.27 -4.08
C VAL A 62 -14.13 -0.15 -4.39
N LEU A 63 -13.44 -1.16 -3.87
CA LEU A 63 -13.80 -2.57 -4.09
C LEU A 63 -15.15 -2.91 -3.45
N ILE A 64 -15.37 -2.47 -2.21
CA ILE A 64 -16.61 -2.68 -1.45
C ILE A 64 -17.81 -2.02 -2.12
N ARG A 65 -17.68 -0.74 -2.52
CA ARG A 65 -18.76 -0.03 -3.23
C ARG A 65 -19.07 -0.68 -4.56
N ARG A 66 -18.06 -1.11 -5.32
CA ARG A 66 -18.28 -1.84 -6.58
C ARG A 66 -19.02 -3.15 -6.33
N ALA A 67 -18.59 -3.95 -5.36
CA ALA A 67 -19.25 -5.21 -5.03
C ALA A 67 -20.73 -5.01 -4.62
N ARG A 68 -21.00 -3.97 -3.81
CA ARG A 68 -22.36 -3.57 -3.42
C ARG A 68 -23.21 -3.24 -4.65
N LEU A 69 -22.68 -2.44 -5.58
CA LEU A 69 -23.39 -2.11 -6.83
C LEU A 69 -23.62 -3.34 -7.71
N GLN A 70 -22.72 -4.34 -7.67
CA GLN A 70 -22.87 -5.61 -8.37
C GLN A 70 -23.94 -6.53 -7.73
N GLY A 71 -24.58 -6.11 -6.64
CA GLY A 71 -25.59 -6.88 -5.94
C GLY A 71 -25.02 -7.92 -4.96
N LYS A 72 -23.71 -7.86 -4.67
CA LYS A 72 -23.08 -8.70 -3.65
C LYS A 72 -23.39 -8.18 -2.24
N ASN A 73 -23.31 -9.06 -1.26
CA ASN A 73 -23.33 -8.69 0.15
C ASN A 73 -21.94 -8.18 0.55
N ALA A 74 -21.73 -6.87 0.39
CA ALA A 74 -20.43 -6.26 0.64
C ALA A 74 -20.21 -6.03 2.14
N CYS A 75 -19.31 -6.82 2.72
CA CYS A 75 -18.93 -6.75 4.13
C CYS A 75 -17.53 -6.16 4.27
N TRP A 76 -17.41 -5.00 4.92
CA TRP A 76 -16.13 -4.37 5.17
C TRP A 76 -15.92 -4.13 6.65
N VAL A 77 -15.12 -4.98 7.29
CA VAL A 77 -14.98 -4.99 8.74
C VAL A 77 -13.89 -4.02 9.18
N PRO A 78 -14.24 -2.95 9.94
CA PRO A 78 -13.26 -2.05 10.52
C PRO A 78 -12.73 -2.57 11.85
N GLY A 79 -11.56 -2.07 12.25
CA GLY A 79 -11.05 -2.33 13.59
C GLY A 79 -9.74 -1.62 13.88
N THR A 80 -9.19 -1.85 15.07
CA THR A 80 -7.94 -1.25 15.53
C THR A 80 -7.06 -2.28 16.24
N ASP A 81 -5.75 -2.08 16.14
CA ASP A 81 -4.76 -2.97 16.76
C ASP A 81 -4.20 -2.32 18.04
N HIS A 82 -4.10 -3.10 19.10
CA HIS A 82 -3.51 -2.71 20.38
C HIS A 82 -2.03 -2.39 20.24
N ALA A 83 -1.33 -3.01 19.27
CA ALA A 83 0.05 -2.70 18.91
C ALA A 83 1.02 -2.66 20.11
N SER A 84 0.84 -3.60 21.05
CA SER A 84 1.63 -3.86 22.28
C SER A 84 2.79 -2.88 22.50
N ILE A 85 3.99 -3.21 22.02
CA ILE A 85 5.23 -2.44 22.19
C ILE A 85 5.13 -0.98 21.74
N ALA A 86 4.42 -0.71 20.63
CA ALA A 86 4.31 0.62 20.06
C ALA A 86 3.38 1.52 20.88
N THR A 87 2.28 0.98 21.38
CA THR A 87 1.36 1.70 22.27
C THR A 87 1.98 1.91 23.63
N GLU A 88 2.60 0.87 24.20
CA GLU A 88 3.28 0.95 25.49
C GLU A 88 4.37 2.03 25.49
N ALA A 89 5.24 2.06 24.47
CA ALA A 89 6.26 3.09 24.34
C ALA A 89 5.68 4.52 24.27
N LYS A 90 4.51 4.70 23.64
CA LYS A 90 3.81 5.99 23.56
C LYS A 90 3.20 6.40 24.89
N VAL A 91 2.58 5.47 25.61
CA VAL A 91 2.01 5.70 26.93
C VAL A 91 3.12 6.05 27.92
N VAL A 92 4.24 5.29 27.92
CA VAL A 92 5.41 5.59 28.76
C VAL A 92 5.99 6.97 28.46
N ALA A 93 6.11 7.35 27.19
CA ALA A 93 6.58 8.69 26.83
C ALA A 93 5.63 9.79 27.34
N LYS A 94 4.30 9.62 27.19
CA LYS A 94 3.29 10.55 27.72
C LYS A 94 3.35 10.66 29.25
N LEU A 95 3.47 9.53 29.95
CA LEU A 95 3.61 9.50 31.41
C LEU A 95 4.88 10.22 31.87
N LYS A 96 6.00 10.00 31.18
CA LYS A 96 7.27 10.69 31.46
C LYS A 96 7.17 12.20 31.26
N GLU A 97 6.45 12.67 30.24
CA GLU A 97 6.15 14.10 30.03
C GLU A 97 5.29 14.69 31.17
N GLN A 98 4.47 13.85 31.82
CA GLN A 98 3.69 14.20 33.00
C GLN A 98 4.46 14.04 34.33
N GLY A 99 5.71 13.59 34.27
CA GLY A 99 6.56 13.36 35.45
C GLY A 99 6.30 12.05 36.19
N ILE A 100 5.64 11.08 35.55
CA ILE A 100 5.34 9.74 36.10
C ILE A 100 6.32 8.74 35.48
N ASP A 101 7.06 7.99 36.30
CA ASP A 101 7.88 6.87 35.84
C ASP A 101 7.06 5.57 35.82
N LYS A 102 7.17 4.77 34.76
CA LYS A 102 6.48 3.48 34.64
C LYS A 102 6.84 2.56 35.81
N ASN A 103 8.08 2.61 36.30
CA ASN A 103 8.55 1.72 37.36
C ASN A 103 7.90 2.01 38.73
N ASP A 104 7.25 3.16 38.88
CA ASP A 104 6.51 3.54 40.09
C ASP A 104 5.05 3.04 40.09
N LEU A 105 4.58 2.45 38.99
CA LEU A 105 3.20 1.99 38.80
C LEU A 105 3.06 0.48 38.98
N THR A 106 1.88 0.04 39.44
CA THR A 106 1.47 -1.36 39.25
C THR A 106 1.05 -1.62 37.81
N ARG A 107 0.95 -2.91 37.44
CA ARG A 107 0.42 -3.29 36.13
C ARG A 107 -1.02 -2.81 35.95
N GLU A 108 -1.88 -2.91 36.96
CA GLU A 108 -3.26 -2.43 36.86
C GLU A 108 -3.31 -0.93 36.58
N GLU A 109 -2.54 -0.13 37.32
CA GLU A 109 -2.47 1.33 37.16
C GLU A 109 -1.96 1.70 35.75
N PHE A 110 -0.95 1.00 35.23
CA PHE A 110 -0.48 1.24 33.88
C PHE A 110 -1.51 0.87 32.81
N LEU A 111 -2.24 -0.24 32.99
CA LEU A 111 -3.28 -0.67 32.05
C LEU A 111 -4.42 0.36 31.96
N GLU A 112 -4.80 1.00 33.07
CA GLU A 112 -5.77 2.09 33.06
C GLU A 112 -5.33 3.22 32.11
N HIS A 113 -4.09 3.69 32.23
CA HIS A 113 -3.55 4.71 31.33
C HIS A 113 -3.47 4.26 29.86
N ALA A 114 -3.14 2.99 29.61
CA ALA A 114 -3.10 2.45 28.26
C ALA A 114 -4.50 2.37 27.62
N TRP A 115 -5.53 2.01 28.40
CA TRP A 115 -6.92 2.05 27.95
C TRP A 115 -7.40 3.48 27.70
N GLU A 116 -7.08 4.45 28.56
CA GLU A 116 -7.39 5.86 28.31
C GLU A 116 -6.81 6.35 26.97
N TRP A 117 -5.55 6.02 26.71
CA TRP A 117 -4.89 6.31 25.43
C TRP A 117 -5.64 5.67 24.25
N LYS A 118 -6.05 4.40 24.36
CA LYS A 118 -6.84 3.72 23.31
C LYS A 118 -8.15 4.44 23.02
N HIS A 119 -8.88 4.89 24.04
CA HIS A 119 -10.16 5.58 23.87
C HIS A 119 -9.99 6.94 23.16
N GLU A 120 -8.96 7.70 23.53
CA GLU A 120 -8.63 8.99 22.93
C GLU A 120 -8.28 8.86 21.43
N TYR A 121 -7.33 7.98 21.10
CA TYR A 121 -6.79 7.90 19.74
C TYR A 121 -7.55 6.95 18.81
N GLY A 122 -8.16 5.88 19.33
CA GLY A 122 -8.97 4.96 18.54
C GLY A 122 -10.19 5.64 17.91
N GLY A 123 -10.86 6.52 18.67
CA GLY A 123 -11.99 7.30 18.16
C GLY A 123 -11.61 8.22 16.99
N ILE A 124 -10.45 8.89 17.09
CA ILE A 124 -9.97 9.81 16.05
C ILE A 124 -9.73 9.06 14.73
N ILE A 125 -9.12 7.87 14.77
CA ILE A 125 -8.83 7.06 13.58
C ILE A 125 -10.12 6.75 12.80
N LEU A 126 -11.15 6.25 13.50
CA LEU A 126 -12.41 5.89 12.87
C LEU A 126 -13.11 7.12 12.28
N ASP A 127 -13.07 8.26 12.98
CA ASP A 127 -13.67 9.51 12.51
C ASP A 127 -13.01 10.05 11.23
N GLN A 128 -11.70 9.85 11.08
CA GLN A 128 -10.99 10.19 9.85
C GLN A 128 -11.41 9.31 8.67
N LEU A 129 -11.61 8.01 8.89
CA LEU A 129 -12.13 7.11 7.85
C LEU A 129 -13.56 7.49 7.43
N LYS A 130 -14.42 7.86 8.39
CA LYS A 130 -15.75 8.38 8.11
C LYS A 130 -15.71 9.64 7.24
N LYS A 131 -14.83 10.60 7.57
CA LYS A 131 -14.64 11.82 6.78
C LYS A 131 -14.08 11.57 5.37
N LEU A 132 -13.33 10.49 5.17
CA LEU A 132 -12.91 10.03 3.84
C LEU A 132 -14.05 9.38 3.03
N GLY A 133 -15.18 9.07 3.67
CA GLY A 133 -16.32 8.39 3.06
C GLY A 133 -16.20 6.87 3.05
N ALA A 134 -15.46 6.29 4.00
CA ALA A 134 -15.36 4.82 4.12
C ALA A 134 -16.74 4.20 4.42
N SER A 135 -17.17 3.21 3.64
CA SER A 135 -18.44 2.49 3.81
C SER A 135 -18.29 1.21 4.64
N CYS A 136 -17.55 1.28 5.75
CA CYS A 136 -17.33 0.15 6.65
C CYS A 136 -18.59 -0.23 7.42
N ASP A 137 -18.73 -1.52 7.75
CA ASP A 137 -19.73 -1.98 8.71
C ASP A 137 -19.30 -1.59 10.13
N TRP A 138 -19.66 -0.37 10.54
CA TRP A 138 -19.22 0.20 11.81
C TRP A 138 -19.76 -0.54 13.03
N GLU A 139 -20.85 -1.29 12.91
CA GLU A 139 -21.39 -2.11 14.00
C GLU A 139 -20.46 -3.28 14.34
N ARG A 140 -19.63 -3.70 13.37
CA ARG A 140 -18.62 -4.77 13.51
C ARG A 140 -17.25 -4.26 13.91
N THR A 141 -17.13 -3.01 14.38
CA THR A 141 -15.83 -2.45 14.76
C THR A 141 -15.18 -3.29 15.85
N ALA A 142 -14.05 -3.91 15.53
CA ALA A 142 -13.32 -4.78 16.46
C ALA A 142 -12.03 -4.13 16.96
N PHE A 143 -11.63 -4.48 18.19
CA PHE A 143 -10.32 -4.19 18.74
C PHE A 143 -9.65 -5.50 19.17
N THR A 144 -8.37 -5.67 18.81
CA THR A 144 -7.62 -6.93 19.03
C THR A 144 -7.60 -7.43 20.49
N MET A 145 -7.79 -6.57 21.49
CA MET A 145 -7.92 -6.95 22.91
C MET A 145 -9.36 -6.87 23.44
N ASP A 146 -10.37 -6.79 22.58
CA ASP A 146 -11.76 -6.99 23.01
C ASP A 146 -11.91 -8.37 23.66
N PRO A 147 -12.83 -8.55 24.63
CA PRO A 147 -12.95 -9.81 25.38
C PRO A 147 -13.06 -11.05 24.50
N ALA A 148 -13.89 -10.98 23.44
CA ALA A 148 -14.10 -12.06 22.49
C ALA A 148 -12.84 -12.44 21.69
N LEU A 149 -12.08 -11.43 21.25
CA LEU A 149 -10.85 -11.63 20.48
C LEU A 149 -9.71 -12.12 21.39
N SER A 150 -9.64 -11.62 22.63
CA SER A 150 -8.68 -12.09 23.63
C SER A 150 -8.91 -13.56 24.01
N GLU A 151 -10.16 -13.97 24.18
CA GLU A 151 -10.52 -15.38 24.41
C GLU A 151 -10.12 -16.27 23.22
N SER A 152 -10.27 -15.77 21.98
CA SER A 152 -9.79 -16.47 20.78
C SER A 152 -8.26 -16.69 20.81
N VAL A 153 -7.50 -15.67 21.21
CA VAL A 153 -6.04 -15.75 21.34
C VAL A 153 -5.63 -16.76 22.41
N ILE A 154 -6.28 -16.72 23.57
CA ILE A 154 -6.03 -17.66 24.68
C ILE A 154 -6.28 -19.10 24.23
N LYS A 155 -7.42 -19.35 23.57
CA LYS A 155 -7.79 -20.68 23.05
C LYS A 155 -6.76 -21.20 22.05
N VAL A 156 -6.30 -20.34 21.13
CA VAL A 156 -5.25 -20.66 20.15
C VAL A 156 -3.92 -21.00 20.83
N PHE A 157 -3.51 -20.23 21.85
CA PHE A 157 -2.30 -20.54 22.61
C PHE A 157 -2.39 -21.91 23.29
N VAL A 158 -3.50 -22.18 23.98
CA VAL A 158 -3.72 -23.45 24.69
C VAL A 158 -3.75 -24.62 23.71
N ASP A 159 -4.43 -24.49 22.57
CA ASP A 159 -4.49 -25.50 21.51
C ASP A 159 -3.10 -25.82 20.93
N LEU A 160 -2.34 -24.80 20.51
CA LEU A 160 -1.00 -24.98 19.94
C LEU A 160 0.00 -25.53 20.98
N TYR A 161 -0.15 -25.18 22.25
CA TYR A 161 0.62 -25.78 23.34
C TYR A 161 0.29 -27.27 23.51
N ASN A 162 -0.99 -27.62 23.52
CA ASN A 162 -1.44 -29.01 23.62
C ASN A 162 -1.00 -29.86 22.41
N LYS A 163 -0.85 -29.25 21.23
CA LYS A 163 -0.26 -29.85 20.02
C LYS A 163 1.27 -30.00 20.08
N GLY A 164 1.93 -29.45 21.10
CA GLY A 164 3.40 -29.44 21.23
C GLY A 164 4.11 -28.50 20.24
N LEU A 165 3.36 -27.56 19.65
CA LEU A 165 3.86 -26.54 18.73
C LEU A 165 4.34 -25.30 19.48
N ILE A 166 3.69 -24.93 20.59
CA ILE A 166 4.19 -23.92 21.53
C ILE A 166 5.05 -24.61 22.59
N TYR A 167 6.21 -24.04 22.88
CA TYR A 167 7.10 -24.52 23.94
C TYR A 167 7.87 -23.37 24.58
N ARG A 168 8.39 -23.59 25.79
CA ARG A 168 9.27 -22.65 26.48
C ARG A 168 10.72 -23.06 26.28
N GLY A 169 11.54 -22.15 25.75
CA GLY A 169 12.94 -22.41 25.38
C GLY A 169 13.88 -21.37 25.95
N TYR A 170 15.08 -21.80 26.37
CA TYR A 170 16.17 -20.90 26.74
C TYR A 170 17.04 -20.65 25.51
N ARG A 171 16.87 -19.51 24.86
CA ARG A 171 17.51 -19.19 23.57
C ARG A 171 18.10 -17.79 23.58
N MET A 172 19.01 -17.55 22.64
CA MET A 172 19.47 -16.21 22.33
C MET A 172 18.34 -15.44 21.68
N VAL A 173 18.04 -14.26 22.20
CA VAL A 173 16.97 -13.38 21.72
C VAL A 173 17.53 -11.98 21.47
N ASN A 174 16.93 -11.27 20.52
CA ASN A 174 17.20 -9.86 20.34
C ASN A 174 16.52 -9.09 21.48
N TRP A 175 17.30 -8.36 22.28
CA TRP A 175 16.81 -7.62 23.43
C TRP A 175 16.91 -6.11 23.18
N ASP A 176 15.81 -5.39 23.40
CA ASP A 176 15.78 -3.93 23.43
C ASP A 176 16.05 -3.44 24.86
N PRO A 177 17.25 -2.89 25.17
CA PRO A 177 17.59 -2.47 26.52
C PRO A 177 16.84 -1.22 26.99
N GLU A 178 16.26 -0.44 26.08
CA GLU A 178 15.47 0.74 26.42
C GLU A 178 14.03 0.35 26.76
N ALA A 179 13.42 -0.50 25.92
CA ALA A 179 12.07 -1.02 26.17
C ALA A 179 12.02 -2.19 27.17
N LYS A 180 13.18 -2.81 27.48
CA LYS A 180 13.34 -4.00 28.32
C LYS A 180 12.46 -5.18 27.87
N THR A 181 12.49 -5.48 26.59
CA THR A 181 11.70 -6.57 26.01
C THR A 181 12.42 -7.24 24.85
N THR A 182 12.04 -8.47 24.55
CA THR A 182 12.51 -9.17 23.36
C THR A 182 11.89 -8.65 22.07
N LEU A 183 12.63 -8.78 20.98
CA LEU A 183 12.24 -8.45 19.61
C LEU A 183 12.33 -9.71 18.74
N SER A 184 11.44 -9.85 17.77
CA SER A 184 11.64 -10.84 16.70
C SER A 184 12.78 -10.41 15.77
N ASP A 185 13.36 -11.35 15.01
CA ASP A 185 14.44 -11.06 14.05
C ASP A 185 14.04 -9.97 13.04
N GLU A 186 12.75 -9.91 12.72
CA GLU A 186 12.21 -8.98 11.73
C GLU A 186 11.96 -7.57 12.29
N GLU A 187 11.88 -7.42 13.61
CA GLU A 187 11.79 -6.12 14.30
C GLU A 187 13.17 -5.44 14.45
N VAL A 188 14.24 -6.09 13.98
CA VAL A 188 15.62 -5.59 14.00
C VAL A 188 16.01 -4.95 12.67
N ILE A 189 16.33 -3.66 12.70
CA ILE A 189 16.87 -2.93 11.55
C ILE A 189 18.38 -2.88 11.65
N TYR A 190 19.05 -3.42 10.64
CA TYR A 190 20.51 -3.35 10.54
C TYR A 190 20.97 -2.08 9.81
N GLU A 191 21.87 -1.34 10.44
CA GLU A 191 22.47 -0.13 9.89
C GLU A 191 24.00 -0.28 9.83
N GLU A 192 24.61 0.20 8.74
CA GLU A 192 26.07 0.31 8.66
C GLU A 192 26.56 1.48 9.52
N ARG A 193 27.47 1.21 10.45
CA ARG A 193 28.08 2.22 11.32
C ARG A 193 29.59 2.07 11.31
N GLN A 194 30.28 3.20 11.15
CA GLN A 194 31.73 3.24 11.30
C GLN A 194 32.08 3.00 12.78
N GLY A 195 32.86 1.96 13.03
CA GLY A 195 33.39 1.63 14.35
C GLY A 195 34.84 1.20 14.26
N ASN A 196 35.27 0.43 15.25
CA ASN A 196 36.65 -0.02 15.40
C ASN A 196 36.71 -1.54 15.57
N LEU A 197 37.79 -2.13 15.06
CA LEU A 197 38.23 -3.49 15.34
C LEU A 197 39.48 -3.41 16.25
N TYR A 198 39.39 -4.03 17.42
CA TYR A 198 40.40 -4.02 18.46
C TYR A 198 41.18 -5.33 18.46
N TYR A 199 42.50 -5.24 18.49
CA TYR A 199 43.39 -6.39 18.53
C TYR A 199 43.94 -6.58 19.95
N LEU A 200 43.48 -7.60 20.65
CA LEU A 200 43.74 -7.81 22.08
C LEU A 200 44.62 -9.04 22.30
N GLN A 201 45.61 -8.92 23.19
CA GLN A 201 46.51 -10.00 23.58
C GLN A 201 46.04 -10.72 24.85
N TYR A 202 46.07 -12.05 24.80
CA TYR A 202 45.78 -12.94 25.93
C TYR A 202 47.05 -13.73 26.23
N ASP A 203 47.41 -13.81 27.51
CA ASP A 203 48.57 -14.56 27.96
C ASP A 203 48.24 -16.07 28.00
N ILE A 204 49.18 -16.92 27.59
CA ILE A 204 49.00 -18.38 27.60
C ILE A 204 49.38 -18.95 28.97
N VAL A 205 48.51 -19.76 29.57
CA VAL A 205 48.73 -20.33 30.91
C VAL A 205 49.99 -21.20 30.90
N GLY A 206 50.93 -20.89 31.80
CA GLY A 206 52.19 -21.63 31.94
C GLY A 206 53.23 -21.37 30.84
N SER A 207 53.09 -20.27 30.08
CA SER A 207 54.01 -19.86 29.01
C SER A 207 54.19 -18.33 28.98
N ASP A 208 55.30 -17.86 28.40
CA ASP A 208 55.49 -16.44 28.06
C ASP A 208 54.88 -16.08 26.69
N GLU A 209 54.28 -17.08 25.99
CA GLU A 209 53.56 -16.90 24.73
C GLU A 209 52.26 -16.11 24.94
N LYS A 210 51.86 -15.35 23.91
CA LYS A 210 50.59 -14.63 23.86
C LYS A 210 49.85 -14.94 22.57
N VAL A 211 48.52 -14.94 22.62
CA VAL A 211 47.65 -15.04 21.45
C VAL A 211 46.90 -13.73 21.23
N THR A 212 46.76 -13.29 19.98
CA THR A 212 46.04 -12.06 19.65
C THR A 212 44.70 -12.39 19.01
N ILE A 213 43.61 -11.84 19.54
CA ILE A 213 42.26 -11.93 18.97
C ILE A 213 41.86 -10.58 18.38
N ALA A 214 40.89 -10.61 17.46
CA ALA A 214 40.24 -9.41 16.94
C ALA A 214 38.78 -9.35 17.41
N THR A 215 38.32 -8.20 17.90
CA THR A 215 36.93 -8.00 18.30
C THR A 215 36.45 -6.57 18.08
N THR A 216 35.17 -6.39 17.81
CA THR A 216 34.52 -5.08 17.70
C THR A 216 33.93 -4.62 19.05
N ARG A 217 33.87 -5.51 20.05
CA ARG A 217 33.24 -5.31 21.37
C ARG A 217 34.20 -5.63 22.52
N PRO A 218 35.20 -4.77 22.81
CA PRO A 218 36.20 -5.04 23.84
C PRO A 218 35.60 -5.14 25.25
N GLU A 219 34.44 -4.54 25.51
CA GLU A 219 33.74 -4.68 26.79
C GLU A 219 33.25 -6.11 27.05
N THR A 220 33.03 -6.91 26.00
CA THR A 220 32.51 -8.28 26.15
C THR A 220 33.57 -9.30 26.53
N ILE A 221 34.86 -8.94 26.54
CA ILE A 221 35.93 -9.88 26.94
C ILE A 221 35.73 -10.41 28.36
N LEU A 222 35.08 -9.64 29.23
CA LEU A 222 34.76 -10.03 30.60
C LEU A 222 33.81 -11.24 30.65
N GLY A 223 33.10 -11.53 29.56
CA GLY A 223 32.24 -12.71 29.37
C GLY A 223 32.88 -13.83 28.56
N ASP A 224 34.15 -13.70 28.12
CA ASP A 224 34.80 -14.72 27.29
C ASP A 224 34.93 -16.04 28.05
N THR A 225 34.60 -17.15 27.40
CA THR A 225 34.74 -18.50 27.97
C THR A 225 35.59 -19.44 27.12
N ALA A 226 36.02 -19.03 25.93
CA ALA A 226 37.08 -19.69 25.16
C ALA A 226 37.73 -18.73 24.15
N ILE A 227 38.88 -19.15 23.62
CA ILE A 227 39.41 -18.65 22.34
C ILE A 227 39.25 -19.78 21.32
N CYS A 228 38.69 -19.48 20.16
CA CYS A 228 38.54 -20.43 19.07
C CYS A 228 39.61 -20.18 18.00
N ILE A 229 40.30 -21.24 17.60
CA ILE A 229 41.26 -21.25 16.49
C ILE A 229 40.76 -22.19 15.39
N ASN A 230 41.09 -21.90 14.14
CA ASN A 230 40.78 -22.82 13.05
C ASN A 230 41.79 -24.00 13.06
N PRO A 231 41.35 -25.27 13.06
CA PRO A 231 42.25 -26.42 13.08
C PRO A 231 43.15 -26.51 11.83
N ASN A 232 42.74 -25.88 10.71
CA ASN A 232 43.49 -25.84 9.47
C ASN A 232 44.47 -24.65 9.39
N ASP A 233 44.52 -23.79 10.42
CA ASP A 233 45.47 -22.68 10.48
C ASP A 233 46.79 -23.13 11.15
N GLU A 234 47.79 -23.44 10.31
CA GLU A 234 49.11 -23.89 10.76
C GLU A 234 49.77 -22.93 11.77
N ARG A 235 49.44 -21.63 11.72
CA ARG A 235 49.99 -20.60 12.61
C ARG A 235 49.68 -20.87 14.08
N PHE A 236 48.54 -21.48 14.39
CA PHE A 236 48.04 -21.64 15.77
C PHE A 236 47.98 -23.09 16.26
N THR A 237 48.43 -24.06 15.46
CA THR A 237 48.47 -25.49 15.83
C THR A 237 49.16 -25.77 17.17
N HIS A 238 50.19 -25.00 17.51
CA HIS A 238 50.92 -25.09 18.78
C HIS A 238 50.13 -24.63 20.03
N LEU A 239 48.94 -24.02 19.85
CA LEU A 239 48.04 -23.58 20.93
C LEU A 239 46.95 -24.60 21.25
N LYS A 240 46.84 -25.68 20.48
CA LYS A 240 45.86 -26.76 20.69
C LYS A 240 45.95 -27.33 22.11
N GLY A 241 44.82 -27.35 22.81
CA GLY A 241 44.70 -27.89 24.17
C GLY A 241 45.34 -27.03 25.26
N LYS A 242 45.87 -25.84 24.93
CA LYS A 242 46.33 -24.86 25.92
C LYS A 242 45.14 -24.04 26.45
N LYS A 243 45.43 -23.23 27.46
CA LYS A 243 44.51 -22.23 28.02
C LYS A 243 45.08 -20.83 27.87
N ALA A 244 44.21 -19.84 27.77
CA ALA A 244 44.55 -18.43 27.76
C ALA A 244 43.97 -17.72 28.99
N ILE A 245 44.57 -16.60 29.38
CA ILE A 245 44.11 -15.76 30.48
C ILE A 245 43.38 -14.56 29.89
N VAL A 246 42.11 -14.39 30.27
CA VAL A 246 41.30 -13.24 29.86
C VAL A 246 41.87 -11.96 30.48
N PRO A 247 42.17 -10.92 29.68
CA PRO A 247 42.66 -9.64 30.17
C PRO A 247 41.73 -9.04 31.23
N LEU A 248 42.34 -8.34 32.20
CA LEU A 248 41.69 -7.64 33.32
C LEU A 248 41.03 -8.53 34.39
N CYS A 249 40.26 -9.55 34.01
CA CYS A 249 39.59 -10.44 34.97
C CYS A 249 40.42 -11.67 35.38
N ASN A 250 41.55 -11.93 34.71
CA ASN A 250 42.49 -13.01 35.01
C ASN A 250 41.85 -14.41 35.06
N ARG A 251 40.77 -14.62 34.30
CA ARG A 251 40.09 -15.92 34.20
C ARG A 251 40.81 -16.81 33.19
N GLU A 252 41.08 -18.07 33.55
CA GLU A 252 41.61 -19.06 32.61
C GLU A 252 40.48 -19.63 31.73
N ILE A 253 40.68 -19.59 30.41
CA ILE A 253 39.73 -20.11 29.43
C ILE A 253 40.41 -21.08 28.45
N PRO A 254 39.73 -22.14 27.99
CA PRO A 254 40.28 -23.07 27.00
C PRO A 254 40.50 -22.42 25.63
N ILE A 255 41.49 -22.94 24.90
CA ILE A 255 41.63 -22.72 23.46
C ILE A 255 41.01 -23.92 22.73
N ILE A 256 39.91 -23.68 22.03
CA ILE A 256 39.14 -24.68 21.29
C ILE A 256 39.40 -24.60 19.78
N GLU A 257 39.09 -25.68 19.06
CA GLU A 257 39.28 -25.77 17.61
C GLU A 257 37.93 -25.88 16.89
N ASP A 258 37.68 -24.99 15.93
CA ASP A 258 36.49 -25.07 15.06
C ASP A 258 36.73 -24.45 13.67
N GLU A 259 36.18 -25.10 12.64
CA GLU A 259 36.27 -24.61 11.25
C GLU A 259 35.40 -23.37 11.00
N TYR A 260 34.50 -23.03 11.93
CA TYR A 260 33.72 -21.80 11.89
C TYR A 260 34.59 -20.53 11.84
N VAL A 261 35.78 -20.54 12.45
CA VAL A 261 36.66 -19.37 12.49
C VAL A 261 37.33 -19.16 11.13
N ASP A 262 37.12 -18.00 10.54
CA ASP A 262 37.78 -17.62 9.29
C ASP A 262 39.28 -17.33 9.51
N VAL A 263 40.13 -18.04 8.76
CA VAL A 263 41.60 -17.92 8.80
C VAL A 263 42.07 -16.54 8.31
N GLU A 264 41.32 -15.91 7.40
CA GLU A 264 41.66 -14.62 6.80
C GLU A 264 41.13 -13.42 7.61
N PHE A 265 40.09 -13.61 8.42
CA PHE A 265 39.48 -12.52 9.17
C PHE A 265 40.27 -12.17 10.45
N GLY A 266 40.61 -10.88 10.60
CA GLY A 266 41.25 -10.36 11.81
C GLY A 266 42.61 -10.99 12.07
N THR A 267 42.68 -11.92 13.03
CA THR A 267 43.92 -12.65 13.39
C THR A 267 43.86 -14.14 13.07
N GLY A 268 42.71 -14.69 12.65
CA GLY A 268 42.47 -16.13 12.61
C GLY A 268 42.19 -16.76 13.99
N CYS A 269 42.10 -15.95 15.05
CA CYS A 269 41.71 -16.35 16.41
C CYS A 269 40.49 -15.52 16.86
N LEU A 270 39.42 -16.19 17.26
CA LEU A 270 38.16 -15.58 17.67
C LEU A 270 37.98 -15.71 19.19
N LYS A 271 37.58 -14.64 19.87
CA LYS A 271 37.09 -14.74 21.25
C LYS A 271 35.68 -15.33 21.24
N VAL A 272 35.34 -16.20 22.20
CA VAL A 272 34.01 -16.83 22.29
C VAL A 272 33.27 -16.34 23.53
N THR A 273 32.15 -15.64 23.30
CA THR A 273 31.25 -15.07 24.32
C THR A 273 29.82 -15.61 24.20
N PRO A 274 29.54 -16.82 24.70
CA PRO A 274 28.26 -17.50 24.46
C PRO A 274 27.02 -16.73 24.92
N ALA A 275 27.13 -15.82 25.88
CA ALA A 275 25.99 -15.04 26.38
C ALA A 275 25.65 -13.79 25.54
N HIS A 276 26.51 -13.37 24.61
CA HIS A 276 26.44 -12.04 23.96
C HIS A 276 26.53 -12.05 22.43
N ASP A 277 26.63 -13.22 21.80
CA ASP A 277 26.62 -13.41 20.36
C ASP A 277 26.02 -14.78 19.98
N GLU A 278 25.18 -14.81 18.94
CA GLU A 278 24.46 -16.03 18.51
C GLU A 278 25.42 -17.11 18.00
N ASN A 279 26.46 -16.73 17.25
CA ASN A 279 27.41 -17.70 16.72
C ASN A 279 28.34 -18.23 17.83
N ASP A 280 28.75 -17.35 18.74
CA ASP A 280 29.50 -17.76 19.94
C ASP A 280 28.67 -18.69 20.83
N LYS A 281 27.34 -18.52 20.89
CA LYS A 281 26.46 -19.44 21.61
C LYS A 281 26.45 -20.82 20.96
N VAL A 282 26.37 -20.91 19.64
CA VAL A 282 26.43 -22.18 18.90
C VAL A 282 27.77 -22.88 19.15
N LEU A 283 28.88 -22.14 19.13
CA LEU A 283 30.20 -22.68 19.51
C LEU A 283 30.23 -23.12 20.97
N GLY A 284 29.67 -22.31 21.87
CA GLY A 284 29.57 -22.61 23.30
C GLY A 284 28.83 -23.92 23.56
N ASP A 285 27.70 -24.15 22.89
CA ASP A 285 26.95 -25.40 23.01
C ASP A 285 27.71 -26.60 22.42
N LYS A 286 28.30 -26.42 21.24
CA LYS A 286 29.07 -27.47 20.55
C LYS A 286 30.27 -27.95 21.37
N HIS A 287 30.93 -27.03 22.06
CA HIS A 287 32.13 -27.30 22.86
C HIS A 287 31.87 -27.35 24.38
N ASN A 288 30.60 -27.31 24.80
CA ASN A 288 30.16 -27.36 26.20
C ASN A 288 30.88 -26.33 27.10
N LEU A 289 30.91 -25.07 26.64
CA LEU A 289 31.53 -23.95 27.34
C LEU A 289 30.59 -23.36 28.40
N GLU A 290 31.19 -22.69 29.39
CA GLU A 290 30.44 -21.88 30.35
C GLU A 290 29.78 -20.69 29.65
N VAL A 291 28.66 -20.23 30.20
CA VAL A 291 27.89 -19.09 29.73
C VAL A 291 27.93 -18.00 30.80
N ILE A 292 28.59 -16.88 30.52
CA ILE A 292 28.77 -15.78 31.47
C ILE A 292 28.09 -14.52 30.93
N ASP A 293 26.92 -14.20 31.46
CA ASP A 293 26.22 -12.94 31.19
C ASP A 293 26.83 -11.81 32.00
N ILE A 294 27.29 -10.75 31.33
CA ILE A 294 27.91 -9.57 31.95
C ILE A 294 26.99 -8.35 31.97
N PHE A 295 25.78 -8.45 31.41
CA PHE A 295 24.86 -7.33 31.27
C PHE A 295 23.58 -7.50 32.11
N ASN A 296 23.14 -6.41 32.73
CA ASN A 296 21.79 -6.25 33.23
C ASN A 296 20.81 -6.05 32.05
N GLU A 297 19.51 -6.06 32.34
CA GLU A 297 18.45 -5.86 31.33
C GLU A 297 18.51 -4.50 30.63
N ASP A 298 19.03 -3.45 31.29
CA ASP A 298 19.25 -2.13 30.66
C ASP A 298 20.59 -2.06 29.90
N ALA A 299 21.27 -3.19 29.77
CA ALA A 299 22.60 -3.34 29.17
C ALA A 299 23.73 -2.55 29.87
N SER A 300 23.51 -2.15 31.13
CA SER A 300 24.60 -1.83 32.05
C SER A 300 25.35 -3.09 32.49
N LEU A 301 26.60 -2.98 32.91
CA LEU A 301 27.35 -4.14 33.37
C LEU A 301 26.88 -4.60 34.76
N ASN A 302 26.77 -5.92 34.95
CA ASN A 302 26.44 -6.54 36.23
C ASN A 302 27.72 -6.83 37.05
N SER A 303 27.62 -7.68 38.08
CA SER A 303 28.74 -8.03 38.97
C SER A 303 29.94 -8.70 38.28
N PHE A 304 29.77 -9.29 37.09
CA PHE A 304 30.88 -9.80 36.28
C PHE A 304 31.66 -8.68 35.57
N GLY A 305 31.14 -7.45 35.58
CA GLY A 305 31.77 -6.26 35.02
C GLY A 305 32.94 -5.66 35.82
N LEU A 306 33.31 -6.26 36.96
CA LEU A 306 34.35 -5.73 37.86
C LEU A 306 34.04 -4.28 38.30
N HIS A 307 35.02 -3.37 38.27
CA HIS A 307 34.84 -1.96 38.63
C HIS A 307 34.00 -1.15 37.63
N TYR A 308 33.47 -1.80 36.59
CA TYR A 308 32.51 -1.22 35.65
C TYR A 308 31.04 -1.51 35.98
N GLU A 309 30.78 -2.26 37.06
CA GLU A 309 29.41 -2.58 37.51
C GLU A 309 28.53 -1.31 37.59
N GLY A 310 27.33 -1.40 37.02
CA GLY A 310 26.33 -0.32 36.96
C GLY A 310 26.56 0.72 35.85
N LYS A 311 27.63 0.61 35.05
CA LYS A 311 27.88 1.53 33.92
C LYS A 311 27.32 0.98 32.60
N ASP A 312 26.80 1.86 31.75
CA ASP A 312 26.36 1.50 30.39
C ASP A 312 27.52 0.98 29.53
N ARG A 313 27.23 -0.04 28.72
CA ARG A 313 28.20 -0.72 27.84
C ARG A 313 28.96 0.19 26.89
N PHE A 314 28.37 1.28 26.39
CA PHE A 314 29.08 2.19 25.48
C PHE A 314 30.05 3.09 26.22
N VAL A 315 29.74 3.42 27.48
CA VAL A 315 30.69 4.07 28.39
C VAL A 315 31.84 3.12 28.70
N VAL A 316 31.52 1.89 29.10
CA VAL A 316 32.54 0.88 29.42
C VAL A 316 33.40 0.56 28.22
N ARG A 317 32.86 0.45 27.01
CA ARG A 317 33.66 0.23 25.78
C ARG A 317 34.79 1.24 25.63
N LYS A 318 34.56 2.52 25.97
CA LYS A 318 35.59 3.57 25.93
C LYS A 318 36.58 3.42 27.08
N GLU A 319 36.10 3.20 28.29
CA GLU A 319 36.94 3.08 29.49
C GLU A 319 37.84 1.83 29.44
N ILE A 320 37.27 0.67 29.11
CA ILE A 320 37.98 -0.61 29.03
C ILE A 320 39.02 -0.62 27.93
N THR A 321 38.75 0.02 26.79
CA THR A 321 39.74 0.16 25.71
C THR A 321 40.98 0.90 26.21
N LYS A 322 40.76 2.00 26.96
CA LYS A 322 41.86 2.78 27.53
C LYS A 322 42.62 1.99 28.59
N GLU A 323 41.92 1.26 29.45
CA GLU A 323 42.56 0.41 30.47
C GLU A 323 43.38 -0.72 29.84
N LEU A 324 42.87 -1.34 28.77
CA LEU A 324 43.59 -2.37 28.01
C LEU A 324 44.85 -1.81 27.34
N GLU A 325 44.81 -0.58 26.84
CA GLU A 325 45.99 0.12 26.31
C GLU A 325 47.01 0.45 27.41
N GLU A 326 46.57 1.03 28.52
CA GLU A 326 47.43 1.39 29.67
C GLU A 326 48.12 0.16 30.29
N LYS A 327 47.45 -1.00 30.27
CA LYS A 327 47.99 -2.28 30.75
C LYS A 327 48.72 -3.10 29.68
N GLY A 328 48.81 -2.61 28.44
CA GLY A 328 49.57 -3.24 27.36
C GLY A 328 48.92 -4.49 26.74
N PHE A 329 47.61 -4.68 26.91
CA PHE A 329 46.85 -5.76 26.27
C PHE A 329 46.31 -5.37 24.89
N LEU A 330 46.12 -4.08 24.60
CA LEU A 330 45.69 -3.59 23.28
C LEU A 330 46.91 -3.41 22.35
N VAL A 331 46.94 -4.17 21.25
CA VAL A 331 48.05 -4.13 20.27
C VAL A 331 47.86 -3.02 19.25
N LYS A 332 46.66 -2.93 18.67
CA LYS A 332 46.28 -1.92 17.68
C LYS A 332 44.76 -1.81 17.58
N THR A 333 44.32 -0.73 16.96
CA THR A 333 42.92 -0.47 16.61
C THR A 333 42.83 -0.09 15.14
N GLU A 334 41.89 -0.70 14.42
CA GLU A 334 41.63 -0.40 13.01
C GLU A 334 40.20 0.08 12.83
N VAL A 335 39.98 0.98 11.87
CA VAL A 335 38.63 1.42 11.52
C VAL A 335 37.94 0.26 10.79
N HIS A 336 36.73 -0.08 11.22
CA HIS A 336 35.95 -1.16 10.64
C HIS A 336 34.48 -0.77 10.56
N THR A 337 33.85 -1.04 9.41
CA THR A 337 32.41 -0.81 9.23
C THR A 337 31.64 -1.98 9.83
N ASN A 338 30.85 -1.70 10.86
CA ASN A 338 30.01 -2.69 11.52
C ASN A 338 28.59 -2.65 10.96
N LYS A 339 27.94 -3.81 10.91
CA LYS A 339 26.50 -3.91 10.70
C LYS A 339 25.82 -4.06 12.07
N VAL A 340 25.20 -2.98 12.55
CA VAL A 340 24.65 -2.89 13.91
C VAL A 340 23.13 -3.04 13.85
N GLY A 341 22.59 -4.00 14.62
CA GLY A 341 21.15 -4.16 14.80
C GLY A 341 20.57 -3.08 15.72
N THR A 342 19.43 -2.52 15.34
CA THR A 342 18.68 -1.54 16.13
C THR A 342 17.21 -1.91 16.19
N SER A 343 16.56 -1.59 17.30
CA SER A 343 15.11 -1.74 17.44
C SER A 343 14.39 -0.88 16.41
N GLU A 344 13.44 -1.45 15.66
CA GLU A 344 12.60 -0.69 14.74
C GLU A 344 11.92 0.49 15.46
N ARG A 345 11.54 0.29 16.73
CA ARG A 345 10.69 1.21 17.50
C ARG A 345 11.47 2.24 18.30
N THR A 346 12.32 1.81 19.24
CA THR A 346 13.08 2.71 20.13
C THR A 346 14.32 3.29 19.45
N LYS A 347 14.82 2.62 18.40
CA LYS A 347 16.14 2.89 17.77
C LYS A 347 17.34 2.57 18.65
N ALA A 348 17.12 1.98 19.83
CA ALA A 348 18.19 1.46 20.66
C ALA A 348 18.98 0.39 19.91
N VAL A 349 20.29 0.35 20.12
CA VAL A 349 21.12 -0.77 19.68
C VAL A 349 20.70 -1.98 20.50
N ILE A 350 20.36 -3.08 19.83
CA ILE A 350 19.90 -4.30 20.50
C ILE A 350 21.08 -5.04 21.14
N GLU A 351 20.78 -5.89 22.12
CA GLU A 351 21.72 -6.85 22.66
C GLU A 351 21.24 -8.28 22.42
N PRO A 352 22.11 -9.19 21.94
CA PRO A 352 21.86 -10.62 22.07
C PRO A 352 21.88 -10.97 23.56
N ARG A 353 20.78 -11.54 24.06
CA ARG A 353 20.65 -11.97 25.46
C ARG A 353 20.06 -13.36 25.52
N LEU A 354 20.49 -14.18 26.47
CA LEU A 354 19.84 -15.46 26.73
C LEU A 354 18.63 -15.27 27.64
N SER A 355 17.47 -15.75 27.21
CA SER A 355 16.22 -15.62 27.96
C SER A 355 15.34 -16.85 27.80
N ASP A 356 14.60 -17.21 28.85
CA ASP A 356 13.51 -18.17 28.76
C ASP A 356 12.30 -17.48 28.13
N GLN A 357 11.92 -17.91 26.94
CA GLN A 357 10.83 -17.31 26.16
C GLN A 357 9.92 -18.40 25.58
N TRP A 358 8.73 -17.99 25.16
CA TRP A 358 7.77 -18.85 24.49
C TRP A 358 7.96 -18.78 22.98
N PHE A 359 8.02 -19.94 22.33
CA PHE A 359 8.24 -20.06 20.89
C PHE A 359 7.15 -20.90 20.24
N LEU A 360 6.75 -20.52 19.03
CA LEU A 360 5.92 -21.31 18.13
C LEU A 360 6.79 -21.98 17.07
N LYS A 361 6.69 -23.31 16.95
CA LYS A 361 7.36 -24.08 15.89
C LYS A 361 6.77 -23.77 14.53
N MET A 362 7.60 -23.26 13.61
CA MET A 362 7.12 -22.78 12.31
C MET A 362 7.32 -23.78 11.16
N GLU A 363 8.25 -24.73 11.29
CA GLU A 363 8.71 -25.62 10.20
C GLU A 363 7.56 -26.36 9.51
N GLU A 364 6.60 -26.90 10.26
CA GLU A 364 5.44 -27.61 9.68
C GLU A 364 4.29 -26.65 9.35
N LEU A 365 4.03 -25.66 10.20
CA LEU A 365 2.93 -24.70 10.04
C LEU A 365 3.04 -23.86 8.76
N VAL A 366 4.26 -23.59 8.30
CA VAL A 366 4.50 -22.74 7.12
C VAL A 366 4.20 -23.45 5.80
N LYS A 367 4.24 -24.79 5.75
CA LYS A 367 4.20 -25.56 4.49
C LYS A 367 2.91 -25.33 3.68
N PRO A 368 1.70 -25.39 4.27
CA PRO A 368 0.47 -25.09 3.52
C PRO A 368 0.46 -23.66 2.99
N ALA A 369 0.99 -22.70 3.75
CA ALA A 369 1.06 -21.30 3.34
C ALA A 369 2.05 -21.06 2.18
N ILE A 370 3.14 -21.83 2.12
CA ILE A 370 4.07 -21.83 0.98
C ILE A 370 3.33 -22.33 -0.27
N GLU A 371 2.68 -23.49 -0.17
CA GLU A 371 1.98 -24.11 -1.31
C GLU A 371 0.85 -23.21 -1.82
N ALA A 372 0.06 -22.62 -0.92
CA ALA A 372 -1.06 -21.75 -1.26
C ALA A 372 -0.68 -20.56 -2.15
N VAL A 373 0.53 -20.02 -1.98
CA VAL A 373 1.00 -18.82 -2.72
C VAL A 373 1.93 -19.18 -3.88
N LEU A 374 2.80 -20.18 -3.68
CA LEU A 374 3.92 -20.49 -4.58
C LEU A 374 3.74 -21.78 -5.37
N GLY A 375 2.72 -22.58 -5.05
CA GLY A 375 2.36 -23.83 -5.71
C GLY A 375 1.82 -23.64 -7.13
N GLU A 376 1.38 -24.74 -7.75
CA GLU A 376 0.84 -24.73 -9.11
C GLU A 376 -0.57 -24.13 -9.17
N ASP A 377 -1.44 -24.52 -8.22
CA ASP A 377 -2.87 -24.14 -8.20
C ASP A 377 -3.14 -22.76 -7.58
N ARG A 378 -2.17 -22.18 -6.85
CA ARG A 378 -2.17 -20.82 -6.28
C ARG A 378 -3.52 -20.36 -5.74
N GLU A 379 -3.88 -20.89 -4.58
CA GLU A 379 -5.06 -20.50 -3.84
C GLU A 379 -5.06 -19.03 -3.40
N VAL A 380 -3.88 -18.47 -3.10
CA VAL A 380 -3.69 -17.07 -2.69
C VAL A 380 -2.86 -16.31 -3.73
N LYS A 381 -3.43 -15.24 -4.30
CA LYS A 381 -2.83 -14.48 -5.40
C LYS A 381 -2.26 -13.15 -4.91
N LEU A 382 -0.95 -12.93 -5.08
CA LEU A 382 -0.30 -11.66 -4.74
C LEU A 382 -0.29 -10.68 -5.93
N PHE A 383 -0.78 -9.47 -5.70
CA PHE A 383 -0.79 -8.38 -6.68
C PHE A 383 0.08 -7.21 -6.21
N PRO A 384 1.15 -6.85 -6.94
CA PRO A 384 1.73 -7.53 -8.11
C PRO A 384 2.52 -8.80 -7.78
N ARG A 385 2.59 -9.73 -8.74
CA ARG A 385 3.28 -11.03 -8.62
C ARG A 385 4.76 -10.96 -8.22
N LYS A 386 5.43 -9.81 -8.42
CA LYS A 386 6.85 -9.64 -8.03
C LYS A 386 7.11 -9.92 -6.54
N PHE A 387 6.11 -9.74 -5.69
CA PHE A 387 6.22 -10.00 -4.25
C PHE A 387 6.23 -11.50 -3.89
N GLU A 388 5.92 -12.40 -4.84
CA GLU A 388 6.09 -13.85 -4.66
C GLU A 388 7.54 -14.21 -4.32
N ASN A 389 8.53 -13.52 -4.91
CA ASN A 389 9.95 -13.76 -4.62
C ASN A 389 10.33 -13.34 -3.20
N THR A 390 9.81 -12.21 -2.73
CA THR A 390 10.00 -11.76 -1.35
C THR A 390 9.34 -12.74 -0.39
N TYR A 391 8.09 -13.13 -0.66
CA TYR A 391 7.36 -14.12 0.13
C TYR A 391 8.13 -15.45 0.22
N ARG A 392 8.61 -15.97 -0.93
CA ARG A 392 9.43 -17.19 -0.99
C ARG A 392 10.65 -17.12 -0.09
N HIS A 393 11.45 -16.06 -0.22
CA HIS A 393 12.67 -15.89 0.56
C HIS A 393 12.40 -15.95 2.07
N TRP A 394 11.34 -15.27 2.52
CA TRP A 394 10.95 -15.28 3.93
C TRP A 394 10.47 -16.66 4.40
N MET A 395 9.56 -17.28 3.65
CA MET A 395 8.88 -18.50 4.09
C MET A 395 9.80 -19.73 4.04
N GLU A 396 10.74 -19.80 3.09
CA GLU A 396 11.73 -20.89 3.00
C GLU A 396 12.83 -20.80 4.07
N ASN A 397 13.02 -19.64 4.73
CA ASN A 397 14.06 -19.40 5.74
C ASN A 397 13.48 -19.07 7.13
N ILE A 398 12.20 -19.38 7.37
CA ILE A 398 11.52 -19.04 8.61
C ILE A 398 12.11 -19.78 9.81
N ARG A 399 12.24 -19.08 10.94
CA ARG A 399 12.67 -19.64 12.24
C ARG A 399 11.46 -19.79 13.16
N ASP A 400 11.64 -20.52 14.26
CA ASP A 400 10.63 -20.57 15.33
C ASP A 400 10.33 -19.15 15.83
N TRP A 401 9.05 -18.82 15.90
CA TRP A 401 8.61 -17.47 16.22
C TRP A 401 8.58 -17.27 17.74
N ASN A 402 9.37 -16.31 18.25
CA ASN A 402 9.26 -15.85 19.64
C ASN A 402 7.94 -15.08 19.85
N ILE A 403 7.03 -15.67 20.63
CA ILE A 403 5.67 -15.15 20.87
C ILE A 403 5.50 -14.45 22.22
N SER A 404 6.48 -14.48 23.12
CA SER A 404 6.42 -13.77 24.41
C SER A 404 7.08 -12.40 24.35
N ARG A 405 6.59 -11.45 25.15
CA ARG A 405 7.08 -10.08 25.29
C ARG A 405 6.98 -9.63 26.75
N GLN A 406 8.01 -8.96 27.26
CA GLN A 406 8.09 -8.47 28.63
C GLN A 406 7.39 -7.10 28.76
N LEU A 407 6.15 -7.04 28.31
CA LEU A 407 5.34 -5.83 28.22
C LEU A 407 4.12 -5.95 29.13
N TRP A 408 3.60 -4.80 29.57
CA TRP A 408 2.39 -4.77 30.39
C TRP A 408 1.12 -4.68 29.54
N TRP A 409 1.22 -4.06 28.35
CA TRP A 409 0.15 -3.94 27.37
C TRP A 409 0.17 -5.07 26.33
N GLY A 410 -0.92 -5.83 26.24
CA GLY A 410 -1.09 -6.97 25.33
C GLY A 410 -1.90 -8.09 25.99
N GLN A 411 -2.20 -9.16 25.25
CA GLN A 411 -2.86 -10.34 25.81
C GLN A 411 -1.88 -11.12 26.69
N GLN A 412 -2.17 -11.29 27.98
CA GLN A 412 -1.29 -12.00 28.91
C GLN A 412 -1.21 -13.49 28.59
N ILE A 413 -0.01 -14.08 28.68
CA ILE A 413 0.20 -15.49 28.37
C ILE A 413 -0.61 -16.38 29.34
N PRO A 414 -1.39 -17.36 28.85
CA PRO A 414 -2.25 -18.21 29.68
C PRO A 414 -1.48 -19.40 30.29
N ALA A 415 -0.30 -19.13 30.87
CA ALA A 415 0.50 -20.09 31.62
C ALA A 415 0.50 -19.71 33.11
N PHE A 416 0.36 -20.69 33.99
CA PHE A 416 0.19 -20.50 35.43
C PHE A 416 1.25 -21.30 36.20
N TYR A 417 2.12 -20.59 36.90
CA TYR A 417 3.20 -21.16 37.70
C TYR A 417 2.73 -21.53 39.10
N PHE A 418 3.19 -22.67 39.60
CA PHE A 418 2.95 -23.16 40.96
C PHE A 418 4.26 -23.37 41.76
N GLY A 419 5.40 -23.02 41.17
CA GLY A 419 6.73 -23.14 41.76
C GLY A 419 7.80 -22.44 40.92
N ASP A 420 9.04 -22.47 41.39
CA ASP A 420 10.20 -21.82 40.75
C ASP A 420 10.94 -22.74 39.75
N GLY A 421 10.56 -24.01 39.65
CA GLY A 421 11.13 -24.92 38.66
C GLY A 421 10.77 -24.52 37.24
N LYS A 422 11.67 -24.80 36.29
CA LYS A 422 11.49 -24.44 34.87
C LYS A 422 10.17 -24.95 34.27
N GLU A 423 9.76 -26.15 34.69
CA GLU A 423 8.56 -26.85 34.24
C GLU A 423 7.41 -26.76 35.26
N ASP A 424 7.52 -25.93 36.29
CA ASP A 424 6.53 -25.78 37.36
C ASP A 424 5.38 -24.85 36.94
N PHE A 425 4.81 -25.10 35.76
CA PHE A 425 3.64 -24.40 35.24
C PHE A 425 2.65 -25.34 34.57
N VAL A 426 1.43 -24.85 34.34
CA VAL A 426 0.44 -25.43 33.43
C VAL A 426 -0.08 -24.36 32.48
N VAL A 427 -0.63 -24.76 31.34
CA VAL A 427 -1.26 -23.84 30.37
C VAL A 427 -2.76 -24.13 30.37
N ALA A 428 -3.58 -23.10 30.55
CA ALA A 428 -5.03 -23.23 30.71
C ALA A 428 -5.76 -21.96 30.25
N GLU A 429 -7.02 -22.08 29.79
CA GLU A 429 -7.77 -20.91 29.32
C GLU A 429 -8.14 -19.92 30.45
N ASN A 430 -8.24 -20.40 31.69
CA ASN A 430 -8.59 -19.62 32.87
C ASN A 430 -7.94 -20.21 34.13
N ILE A 431 -7.97 -19.44 35.23
CA ILE A 431 -7.32 -19.83 36.48
C ILE A 431 -8.00 -21.03 37.15
N GLU A 432 -9.31 -21.20 36.99
CA GLU A 432 -10.06 -22.33 37.54
C GLU A 432 -9.64 -23.66 36.90
N ASP A 433 -9.41 -23.67 35.59
CA ASP A 433 -8.90 -24.83 34.86
C ASP A 433 -7.42 -25.06 35.14
N ALA A 434 -6.62 -24.00 35.34
CA ALA A 434 -5.23 -24.11 35.77
C ALA A 434 -5.12 -24.83 37.12
N VAL A 435 -5.98 -24.51 38.10
CA VAL A 435 -6.00 -25.19 39.41
C VAL A 435 -6.21 -26.69 39.23
N LYS A 436 -7.15 -27.12 38.38
CA LYS A 436 -7.39 -28.55 38.12
C LYS A 436 -6.15 -29.23 37.54
N LEU A 437 -5.55 -28.62 36.51
CA LEU A 437 -4.36 -29.16 35.85
C LEU A 437 -3.15 -29.24 36.79
N VAL A 438 -2.95 -28.25 37.66
CA VAL A 438 -1.87 -28.29 38.66
C VAL A 438 -2.12 -29.38 39.70
N GLN A 439 -3.35 -29.52 40.20
CA GLN A 439 -3.71 -30.58 41.15
C GLN A 439 -3.47 -31.97 40.55
N GLU A 440 -3.79 -32.15 39.27
CA GLU A 440 -3.50 -33.39 38.53
C GLU A 440 -1.99 -33.61 38.32
N LYS A 441 -1.25 -32.57 37.89
CA LYS A 441 0.19 -32.65 37.61
C LYS A 441 1.03 -32.90 38.86
N THR A 442 0.65 -32.32 40.00
CA THR A 442 1.40 -32.39 41.27
C THR A 442 0.88 -33.45 42.23
N GLY A 443 -0.36 -33.91 42.04
CA GLY A 443 -1.08 -34.75 43.01
C GLY A 443 -1.51 -34.01 44.29
N ASN A 444 -1.33 -32.68 44.36
CA ASN A 444 -1.62 -31.89 45.55
C ASN A 444 -2.97 -31.15 45.43
N THR A 445 -4.02 -31.73 46.02
CA THR A 445 -5.39 -31.16 46.01
C THR A 445 -5.57 -29.93 46.90
N SER A 446 -4.54 -29.49 47.64
CA SER A 446 -4.62 -28.29 48.49
C SER A 446 -4.29 -27.00 47.74
N LEU A 447 -3.72 -27.09 46.54
CA LEU A 447 -3.40 -25.93 45.71
C LEU A 447 -4.69 -25.26 45.22
N THR A 448 -4.72 -23.95 45.36
CA THR A 448 -5.84 -23.06 45.04
C THR A 448 -5.39 -21.98 44.07
N ALA A 449 -6.33 -21.16 43.58
CA ALA A 449 -6.01 -20.06 42.65
C ALA A 449 -4.99 -19.05 43.24
N SER A 450 -4.98 -18.83 44.55
CA SER A 450 -4.03 -17.92 45.20
C SER A 450 -2.59 -18.46 45.26
N ASP A 451 -2.41 -19.77 45.05
CA ASP A 451 -1.09 -20.40 45.01
C ASP A 451 -0.49 -20.37 43.59
N LEU A 452 -1.25 -19.90 42.60
CA LEU A 452 -0.83 -19.82 41.22
C LEU A 452 -0.49 -18.38 40.83
N LYS A 453 0.56 -18.22 40.03
CA LYS A 453 0.93 -16.95 39.42
C LYS A 453 0.88 -17.07 37.91
N GLN A 454 0.05 -16.29 37.25
CA GLN A 454 0.05 -16.23 35.78
C GLN A 454 1.36 -15.63 35.28
N ASP A 455 1.85 -16.14 34.15
CA ASP A 455 3.01 -15.61 33.43
C ASP A 455 2.81 -14.09 33.22
N PRO A 456 3.75 -13.24 33.70
CA PRO A 456 3.60 -11.80 33.58
C PRO A 456 3.78 -11.29 32.14
N ASP A 457 4.32 -12.12 31.24
CA ASP A 457 4.58 -11.74 29.86
C ASP A 457 3.27 -11.59 29.07
N ALA A 458 3.31 -10.67 28.10
CA ALA A 458 2.29 -10.51 27.07
C ALA A 458 2.68 -11.29 25.81
N LEU A 459 1.68 -11.62 25.00
CA LEU A 459 1.87 -12.18 23.69
C LEU A 459 2.28 -11.09 22.68
N ASP A 460 3.08 -11.48 21.70
CA ASP A 460 3.37 -10.67 20.52
C ASP A 460 2.07 -10.19 19.87
N THR A 461 1.98 -8.90 19.52
CA THR A 461 0.79 -8.33 18.87
C THR A 461 0.37 -9.14 17.65
N TRP A 462 1.33 -9.57 16.86
CA TRP A 462 1.08 -10.35 15.65
C TRP A 462 0.44 -11.72 15.93
N PHE A 463 0.57 -12.26 17.15
CA PHE A 463 -0.11 -13.48 17.61
C PHE A 463 -1.60 -13.27 17.86
N SER A 464 -2.05 -12.03 18.00
CA SER A 464 -3.47 -11.70 17.90
C SER A 464 -3.88 -11.39 16.47
N SER A 465 -3.11 -10.54 15.77
CA SER A 465 -3.49 -9.99 14.47
C SER A 465 -3.48 -11.04 13.34
N TRP A 466 -2.75 -12.15 13.47
CA TRP A 466 -2.83 -13.26 12.50
C TRP A 466 -4.17 -14.01 12.50
N LEU A 467 -5.00 -13.87 13.55
CA LEU A 467 -6.34 -14.48 13.63
C LEU A 467 -7.44 -13.61 13.00
N TRP A 468 -7.10 -12.39 12.58
CA TRP A 468 -8.04 -11.33 12.21
C TRP A 468 -9.16 -11.76 11.24
N PRO A 469 -8.89 -12.50 10.14
CA PRO A 469 -9.93 -12.90 9.19
C PRO A 469 -10.98 -13.85 9.77
N MET A 470 -10.67 -14.51 10.89
CA MET A 470 -11.56 -15.44 11.57
C MET A 470 -12.16 -14.83 12.84
N SER A 471 -11.34 -14.14 13.64
CA SER A 471 -11.73 -13.66 14.96
C SER A 471 -12.81 -12.58 14.90
N VAL A 472 -12.83 -11.75 13.85
CA VAL A 472 -13.86 -10.72 13.67
C VAL A 472 -15.25 -11.28 13.32
N PHE A 473 -15.31 -12.55 12.90
CA PHE A 473 -16.54 -13.32 12.67
C PHE A 473 -16.71 -14.44 13.70
N ASP A 474 -16.01 -14.34 14.83
CA ASP A 474 -16.04 -15.29 15.93
C ASP A 474 -15.68 -16.75 15.55
N GLY A 475 -14.91 -16.92 14.47
CA GLY A 475 -14.58 -18.21 13.88
C GLY A 475 -13.62 -19.09 14.68
N ILE A 476 -13.05 -18.59 15.78
CA ILE A 476 -12.15 -19.36 16.66
C ILE A 476 -12.91 -19.95 17.86
N ARG A 477 -13.74 -19.12 18.52
CA ARG A 477 -14.56 -19.60 19.63
C ARG A 477 -15.70 -20.46 19.13
N ASN A 478 -16.34 -20.02 18.04
CA ASN A 478 -17.50 -20.65 17.41
C ASN A 478 -17.21 -20.96 15.92
N PRO A 479 -16.37 -21.96 15.60
CA PRO A 479 -15.88 -22.22 14.23
C PRO A 479 -16.95 -22.62 13.20
N GLU A 480 -18.13 -22.99 13.69
CA GLU A 480 -19.27 -23.46 12.90
C GLU A 480 -20.45 -22.46 12.85
N ASN A 481 -20.24 -21.22 13.30
CA ASN A 481 -21.28 -20.20 13.27
C ASN A 481 -21.62 -19.77 11.82
N GLU A 482 -22.80 -19.17 11.63
CA GLU A 482 -23.30 -18.78 10.31
C GLU A 482 -22.43 -17.70 9.64
N GLU A 483 -21.90 -16.74 10.40
CA GLU A 483 -21.10 -15.65 9.84
C GLU A 483 -19.75 -16.13 9.31
N ILE A 484 -19.03 -16.95 10.07
CA ILE A 484 -17.75 -17.49 9.59
C ILE A 484 -17.95 -18.39 8.36
N LYS A 485 -19.06 -19.14 8.29
CA LYS A 485 -19.38 -19.95 7.10
C LYS A 485 -19.71 -19.12 5.86
N TYR A 486 -20.20 -17.90 6.07
CA TYR A 486 -20.65 -17.02 5.00
C TYR A 486 -19.54 -16.07 4.54
N TYR A 487 -18.84 -15.41 5.46
CA TYR A 487 -17.86 -14.36 5.13
C TYR A 487 -16.41 -14.85 4.95
N TYR A 488 -16.10 -16.08 5.37
CA TYR A 488 -14.78 -16.70 5.21
C TYR A 488 -14.86 -17.83 4.16
N PRO A 489 -13.88 -17.94 3.24
CA PRO A 489 -12.71 -17.08 3.09
C PRO A 489 -13.07 -15.68 2.59
N THR A 490 -12.29 -14.68 2.99
CA THR A 490 -12.49 -13.29 2.51
C THR A 490 -12.04 -13.16 1.05
N ASN A 491 -12.51 -12.14 0.32
CA ASN A 491 -12.22 -12.03 -1.12
C ASN A 491 -10.87 -11.35 -1.37
N ASP A 492 -10.64 -10.24 -0.66
CA ASP A 492 -9.53 -9.33 -0.89
C ASP A 492 -8.90 -8.87 0.42
N LEU A 493 -7.57 -8.89 0.45
CA LEU A 493 -6.76 -8.26 1.49
C LEU A 493 -5.92 -7.15 0.86
N VAL A 494 -6.16 -5.90 1.27
CA VAL A 494 -5.42 -4.74 0.76
C VAL A 494 -4.46 -4.25 1.83
N THR A 495 -3.16 -4.28 1.59
CA THR A 495 -2.15 -3.88 2.60
C THR A 495 -0.85 -3.38 2.00
N GLY A 496 0.05 -2.85 2.83
CA GLY A 496 1.41 -2.47 2.43
C GLY A 496 2.37 -3.67 2.39
N PRO A 497 3.42 -3.63 1.55
CA PRO A 497 4.42 -4.70 1.46
C PRO A 497 5.28 -4.82 2.72
N ASP A 498 5.29 -3.80 3.57
CA ASP A 498 6.01 -3.80 4.84
C ASP A 498 5.46 -4.79 5.86
N ILE A 499 4.20 -5.24 5.72
CA ILE A 499 3.59 -6.25 6.60
C ILE A 499 3.21 -7.55 5.88
N LEU A 500 3.78 -7.79 4.69
CA LEU A 500 3.59 -9.05 3.95
C LEU A 500 4.02 -10.26 4.79
N PHE A 501 5.16 -10.18 5.47
CA PHE A 501 5.63 -11.27 6.33
C PHE A 501 4.95 -11.28 7.69
N PHE A 502 4.92 -10.13 8.38
CA PHE A 502 4.39 -10.02 9.74
C PHE A 502 2.92 -10.37 9.88
N TRP A 503 2.12 -10.12 8.83
CA TRP A 503 0.68 -10.20 8.93
C TRP A 503 0.09 -11.12 7.87
N VAL A 504 0.33 -10.84 6.58
CA VAL A 504 -0.29 -11.61 5.49
C VAL A 504 0.11 -13.08 5.57
N ALA A 505 1.41 -13.38 5.64
CA ALA A 505 1.90 -14.75 5.75
C ALA A 505 1.36 -15.46 7.01
N ARG A 506 1.35 -14.77 8.16
CA ARG A 506 0.84 -15.35 9.42
C ARG A 506 -0.66 -15.64 9.36
N MET A 507 -1.46 -14.77 8.73
CA MET A 507 -2.88 -15.04 8.51
C MET A 507 -3.11 -16.27 7.61
N ILE A 508 -2.27 -16.46 6.58
CA ILE A 508 -2.36 -17.64 5.72
C ILE A 508 -2.09 -18.90 6.53
N ILE A 509 -1.03 -18.90 7.36
CA ILE A 509 -0.71 -20.00 8.26
C ILE A 509 -1.90 -20.31 9.19
N ALA A 510 -2.45 -19.29 9.85
CA ALA A 510 -3.59 -19.46 10.76
C ALA A 510 -4.85 -19.99 10.04
N GLY A 511 -5.11 -19.53 8.80
CA GLY A 511 -6.23 -20.01 8.00
C GLY A 511 -6.16 -21.51 7.73
N TYR A 512 -5.01 -22.01 7.30
CA TYR A 512 -4.84 -23.45 7.07
C TYR A 512 -4.83 -24.26 8.37
N GLU A 513 -4.29 -23.72 9.47
CA GLU A 513 -4.29 -24.41 10.77
C GLU A 513 -5.70 -24.60 11.34
N TYR A 514 -6.55 -23.56 11.26
CA TYR A 514 -7.86 -23.55 11.94
C TYR A 514 -9.06 -23.82 11.04
N LYS A 515 -8.93 -23.60 9.72
CA LYS A 515 -10.02 -23.81 8.75
C LYS A 515 -9.64 -24.76 7.62
N GLY A 516 -8.37 -25.11 7.46
CA GLY A 516 -7.91 -26.00 6.39
C GLY A 516 -7.98 -25.38 4.99
N GLU A 517 -8.16 -24.06 4.89
CA GLU A 517 -8.26 -23.32 3.64
C GLU A 517 -7.65 -21.91 3.76
N ARG A 518 -7.52 -21.22 2.63
CA ARG A 518 -6.98 -19.85 2.58
C ARG A 518 -7.85 -18.85 3.37
N PRO A 519 -7.26 -17.85 4.05
CA PRO A 519 -8.04 -16.77 4.70
C PRO A 519 -8.60 -15.71 3.73
N PHE A 520 -7.94 -15.54 2.58
CA PHE A 520 -8.31 -14.62 1.51
C PHE A 520 -7.88 -15.16 0.17
N GLU A 521 -8.57 -14.80 -0.91
CA GLU A 521 -8.18 -15.20 -2.26
C GLU A 521 -7.10 -14.28 -2.87
N ASN A 522 -7.27 -12.95 -2.74
CA ASN A 522 -6.40 -11.99 -3.40
C ASN A 522 -5.73 -11.05 -2.38
N VAL A 523 -4.44 -10.80 -2.55
CA VAL A 523 -3.67 -9.86 -1.73
C VAL A 523 -3.18 -8.71 -2.60
N TYR A 524 -3.78 -7.55 -2.44
CA TYR A 524 -3.33 -6.32 -3.09
C TYR A 524 -2.28 -5.62 -2.21
N LEU A 525 -1.03 -5.62 -2.68
CA LEU A 525 0.08 -4.94 -2.05
C LEU A 525 0.22 -3.53 -2.64
N THR A 526 -0.10 -2.52 -1.84
CA THR A 526 -0.01 -1.11 -2.22
C THR A 526 1.44 -0.69 -2.45
N GLY A 527 1.65 0.46 -3.09
CA GLY A 527 2.93 1.17 -2.97
C GLY A 527 3.10 1.80 -1.58
N LEU A 528 4.33 2.19 -1.23
CA LEU A 528 4.54 3.11 -0.12
C LEU A 528 4.40 4.55 -0.62
N VAL A 529 3.61 5.35 0.09
CA VAL A 529 3.50 6.79 -0.19
C VAL A 529 4.79 7.49 0.26
N ARG A 530 5.40 8.27 -0.62
CA ARG A 530 6.67 8.98 -0.43
C ARG A 530 6.52 10.47 -0.65
N ASP A 531 7.34 11.24 0.07
CA ASP A 531 7.45 12.69 -0.09
C ASP A 531 8.22 13.09 -1.36
N LYS A 532 8.30 14.40 -1.66
CA LYS A 532 9.03 14.93 -2.83
C LYS A 532 10.52 14.56 -2.85
N GLN A 533 11.09 14.10 -1.72
CA GLN A 533 12.47 13.62 -1.58
C GLN A 533 12.57 12.09 -1.68
N ARG A 534 11.48 11.39 -2.04
CA ARG A 534 11.38 9.92 -2.11
C ARG A 534 11.58 9.22 -0.76
N ARG A 535 11.35 9.90 0.36
CA ARG A 535 11.36 9.25 1.68
C ARG A 535 9.95 8.74 2.00
N LYS A 536 9.84 7.59 2.67
CA LYS A 536 8.54 7.06 3.16
C LYS A 536 7.83 8.19 3.92
N MET A 537 6.57 8.44 3.63
CA MET A 537 5.77 9.35 4.45
C MET A 537 5.46 8.66 5.79
N SER A 538 5.88 9.27 6.88
CA SER A 538 5.61 8.79 8.23
C SER A 538 5.50 9.95 9.21
N LYS A 539 4.85 9.70 10.34
CA LYS A 539 4.80 10.65 11.45
C LYS A 539 6.18 10.91 12.03
N SER A 540 7.01 9.87 12.15
CA SER A 540 8.36 9.98 12.72
C SER A 540 9.27 10.90 11.92
N LEU A 541 9.06 11.01 10.61
CA LEU A 541 9.80 11.92 9.73
C LEU A 541 9.16 13.31 9.61
N GLY A 542 7.98 13.53 10.21
CA GLY A 542 7.25 14.79 10.13
C GLY A 542 6.88 15.23 8.70
N ASN A 543 6.82 14.29 7.76
CA ASN A 543 6.68 14.55 6.32
C ASN A 543 5.35 14.08 5.72
N SER A 544 4.38 13.64 6.54
CA SER A 544 3.02 13.35 6.10
C SER A 544 2.13 14.59 6.23
N PRO A 545 1.38 15.00 5.19
CA PRO A 545 0.40 16.06 5.30
C PRO A 545 -0.77 15.65 6.22
N ASP A 546 -1.49 16.65 6.72
CA ASP A 546 -2.71 16.45 7.49
C ASP A 546 -3.86 16.04 6.56
N ALA A 547 -4.30 14.80 6.71
CA ALA A 547 -5.39 14.20 5.94
C ALA A 547 -6.71 15.00 6.04
N LEU A 548 -7.06 15.52 7.21
CA LEU A 548 -8.29 16.27 7.41
C LEU A 548 -8.23 17.63 6.73
N LYS A 549 -7.06 18.27 6.78
CA LYS A 549 -6.82 19.53 6.06
C LYS A 549 -6.94 19.34 4.55
N LEU A 550 -6.40 18.25 4.00
CA LEU A 550 -6.55 17.93 2.58
C LEU A 550 -8.02 17.74 2.19
N ILE A 551 -8.82 17.05 3.01
CA ILE A 551 -10.27 16.92 2.79
C ILE A 551 -10.94 18.29 2.87
N GLU A 552 -10.55 19.14 3.82
CA GLU A 552 -11.10 20.50 3.92
C GLU A 552 -10.81 21.35 2.66
N ASP A 553 -9.59 21.27 2.13
CA ASP A 553 -9.13 22.07 1.01
C ASP A 553 -9.64 21.55 -0.34
N PHE A 554 -9.71 20.22 -0.51
CA PHE A 554 -9.98 19.58 -1.81
C PHE A 554 -11.30 18.79 -1.88
N GLY A 555 -11.94 18.50 -0.74
CA GLY A 555 -13.03 17.53 -0.62
C GLY A 555 -12.50 16.09 -0.57
N ALA A 556 -13.23 15.21 0.11
CA ALA A 556 -12.94 13.78 0.23
C ALA A 556 -12.82 13.11 -1.16
N ASP A 557 -13.75 13.39 -2.07
CA ASP A 557 -13.68 12.87 -3.45
C ASP A 557 -12.44 13.34 -4.21
N GLY A 558 -12.03 14.59 -3.99
CA GLY A 558 -10.80 15.15 -4.58
C GLY A 558 -9.55 14.44 -4.07
N VAL A 559 -9.50 14.17 -2.76
CA VAL A 559 -8.40 13.43 -2.12
C VAL A 559 -8.37 11.97 -2.57
N ARG A 560 -9.52 11.28 -2.61
CA ARG A 560 -9.63 9.89 -3.11
C ARG A 560 -9.10 9.74 -4.52
N VAL A 561 -9.53 10.63 -5.43
CA VAL A 561 -9.05 10.65 -6.82
C VAL A 561 -7.56 10.94 -6.88
N GLY A 562 -7.06 11.94 -6.13
CA GLY A 562 -5.63 12.25 -6.12
C GLY A 562 -4.74 11.08 -5.66
N LEU A 563 -5.20 10.34 -4.65
CA LEU A 563 -4.54 9.14 -4.15
C LEU A 563 -4.55 8.01 -5.18
N LEU A 564 -5.67 7.76 -5.83
CA LEU A 564 -5.80 6.68 -6.81
C LEU A 564 -5.10 6.96 -8.14
N LEU A 565 -5.05 8.23 -8.58
CA LEU A 565 -4.30 8.65 -9.76
C LEU A 565 -2.79 8.45 -9.60
N SER A 566 -2.31 8.44 -8.36
CA SER A 566 -0.91 8.09 -8.09
C SER A 566 -0.70 6.57 -7.94
N SER A 567 -1.73 5.74 -7.70
CA SER A 567 -1.55 4.37 -7.19
C SER A 567 -1.43 3.25 -8.24
N ALA A 568 -0.29 3.15 -8.92
CA ALA A 568 0.06 1.91 -9.61
C ALA A 568 0.47 0.82 -8.59
N ALA A 569 -0.13 -0.37 -8.67
CA ALA A 569 0.08 -1.46 -7.72
C ALA A 569 1.57 -1.79 -7.50
N GLY A 570 1.99 -1.90 -6.23
CA GLY A 570 3.34 -2.26 -5.81
C GLY A 570 4.49 -1.31 -6.19
N ASN A 571 4.24 -0.14 -6.78
CA ASN A 571 5.26 0.88 -7.00
C ASN A 571 5.12 1.99 -5.96
N ASP A 572 6.23 2.49 -5.45
CA ASP A 572 6.19 3.61 -4.51
C ASP A 572 5.73 4.89 -5.19
N LEU A 573 4.99 5.70 -4.43
CA LEU A 573 4.22 6.81 -4.97
C LEU A 573 4.79 8.12 -4.48
N LEU A 574 5.03 9.06 -5.38
CA LEU A 574 5.32 10.43 -5.01
C LEU A 574 3.99 11.15 -4.83
N PHE A 575 3.61 11.43 -3.59
CA PHE A 575 2.40 12.19 -3.33
C PHE A 575 2.60 13.66 -3.71
N ASP A 576 1.65 14.19 -4.47
CA ASP A 576 1.59 15.61 -4.81
C ASP A 576 0.17 16.13 -4.63
N GLU A 577 0.05 17.26 -3.93
CA GLU A 577 -1.24 17.90 -3.65
C GLU A 577 -1.94 18.37 -4.94
N ASP A 578 -1.16 18.61 -6.00
CA ASP A 578 -1.68 18.92 -7.34
C ASP A 578 -2.61 17.82 -7.88
N LEU A 579 -2.43 16.56 -7.48
CA LEU A 579 -3.32 15.46 -7.85
C LEU A 579 -4.68 15.55 -7.13
N CYS A 580 -4.70 16.00 -5.87
CA CYS A 580 -5.95 16.29 -5.15
C CYS A 580 -6.69 17.46 -5.82
N GLN A 581 -5.94 18.48 -6.27
CA GLN A 581 -6.49 19.60 -7.02
C GLN A 581 -7.06 19.15 -8.37
N GLN A 582 -6.43 18.19 -9.05
CA GLN A 582 -6.97 17.56 -10.27
C GLN A 582 -8.29 16.83 -9.97
N GLY A 583 -8.36 16.06 -8.87
CA GLY A 583 -9.60 15.41 -8.42
C GLY A 583 -10.73 16.39 -8.13
N LYS A 584 -10.45 17.49 -7.42
CA LYS A 584 -11.41 18.59 -7.20
C LYS A 584 -11.85 19.24 -8.51
N GLY A 585 -10.94 19.40 -9.46
CA GLY A 585 -11.25 19.92 -10.80
C GLY A 585 -12.21 19.02 -11.56
N PHE A 586 -11.99 17.71 -11.48
CA PHE A 586 -12.87 16.70 -12.06
C PHE A 586 -14.27 16.72 -11.45
N ALA A 587 -14.37 16.81 -10.11
CA ALA A 587 -15.66 16.94 -9.42
C ALA A 587 -16.47 18.14 -9.95
N ASN A 588 -15.82 19.29 -10.07
CA ASN A 588 -16.44 20.51 -10.60
C ASN A 588 -16.85 20.37 -12.07
N LYS A 589 -16.09 19.64 -12.89
CA LYS A 589 -16.44 19.37 -14.30
C LYS A 589 -17.75 18.57 -14.38
N ILE A 590 -17.90 17.52 -13.56
CA ILE A 590 -19.11 16.70 -13.53
C ILE A 590 -20.30 17.51 -13.01
N TRP A 591 -20.11 18.30 -11.95
CA TRP A 591 -21.14 19.20 -11.43
C TRP A 591 -21.65 20.19 -12.49
N ASN A 592 -20.74 20.83 -13.24
CA ASN A 592 -21.10 21.75 -14.31
C ASN A 592 -21.82 21.05 -15.48
N THR A 593 -21.43 19.81 -15.76
CA THR A 593 -22.06 18.94 -16.77
C THR A 593 -23.52 18.65 -16.38
N PHE A 594 -23.75 18.24 -15.14
CA PHE A 594 -25.09 18.07 -14.58
C PHE A 594 -25.92 19.36 -14.64
N ARG A 595 -25.35 20.50 -14.22
CA ARG A 595 -26.03 21.81 -14.27
C ARG A 595 -26.43 22.23 -15.69
N LEU A 596 -25.58 21.94 -16.68
CA LEU A 596 -25.89 22.21 -18.08
C LEU A 596 -27.14 21.43 -18.51
N ILE A 597 -27.19 20.13 -18.21
CA ILE A 597 -28.30 19.25 -18.59
C ILE A 597 -29.61 19.71 -17.93
N LYS A 598 -29.59 19.96 -16.61
CA LYS A 598 -30.79 20.45 -15.87
C LYS A 598 -31.22 21.86 -16.27
N GLY A 599 -30.35 22.62 -16.94
CA GLY A 599 -30.67 23.95 -17.44
C GLY A 599 -31.40 23.97 -18.78
N TRP A 600 -31.61 22.82 -19.43
CA TRP A 600 -32.37 22.74 -20.68
C TRP A 600 -33.88 22.78 -20.43
N GLU A 601 -34.59 23.59 -21.20
CA GLU A 601 -36.06 23.58 -21.26
C GLU A 601 -36.51 22.42 -22.14
N ILE A 602 -37.53 21.68 -21.71
CA ILE A 602 -38.03 20.49 -22.42
C ILE A 602 -39.31 20.88 -23.18
N ASP A 603 -39.39 20.50 -24.46
CA ASP A 603 -40.63 20.59 -25.26
C ASP A 603 -41.03 19.19 -25.75
N GLU A 604 -42.17 18.71 -25.26
CA GLU A 604 -42.72 17.38 -25.55
C GLU A 604 -43.16 17.22 -27.01
N ASN A 605 -43.33 18.32 -27.76
CA ASN A 605 -43.78 18.29 -29.14
C ASN A 605 -42.64 18.25 -30.16
N LEU A 606 -41.39 18.39 -29.70
CA LEU A 606 -40.23 18.34 -30.59
C LEU A 606 -39.91 16.90 -30.98
N ALA A 607 -39.67 16.70 -32.28
CA ALA A 607 -39.11 15.45 -32.77
C ALA A 607 -37.62 15.36 -32.42
N GLN A 608 -37.17 14.15 -32.10
CA GLN A 608 -35.76 13.90 -31.83
C GLN A 608 -34.87 14.23 -33.04
N PRO A 609 -33.88 15.13 -32.90
CA PRO A 609 -32.96 15.46 -33.98
C PRO A 609 -32.11 14.26 -34.41
N GLU A 610 -31.81 14.17 -35.71
CA GLU A 610 -30.98 13.07 -36.22
C GLU A 610 -29.58 13.05 -35.61
N THR A 611 -29.00 14.23 -35.35
CA THR A 611 -27.71 14.34 -34.64
C THR A 611 -27.76 13.72 -33.24
N ALA A 612 -28.90 13.85 -32.54
CA ALA A 612 -29.06 13.30 -31.21
C ALA A 612 -29.11 11.77 -31.25
N LYS A 613 -29.85 11.16 -32.20
CA LYS A 613 -29.87 9.70 -32.40
C LYS A 613 -28.48 9.14 -32.65
N ILE A 614 -27.71 9.77 -33.55
CA ILE A 614 -26.34 9.34 -33.88
C ILE A 614 -25.44 9.46 -32.65
N GLY A 615 -25.49 10.60 -31.95
CA GLY A 615 -24.68 10.83 -30.75
C GLY A 615 -24.98 9.84 -29.63
N LEU A 616 -26.26 9.59 -29.35
CA LEU A 616 -26.69 8.64 -28.33
C LEU A 616 -26.28 7.20 -28.66
N ALA A 617 -26.50 6.75 -29.90
CA ALA A 617 -26.10 5.42 -30.34
C ALA A 617 -24.57 5.22 -30.28
N TRP A 618 -23.79 6.26 -30.66
CA TRP A 618 -22.34 6.23 -30.53
C TRP A 618 -21.92 6.13 -29.07
N TYR A 619 -22.48 6.97 -28.20
CA TYR A 619 -22.07 6.99 -26.80
C TYR A 619 -22.43 5.69 -26.10
N GLU A 620 -23.58 5.08 -26.40
CA GLU A 620 -23.93 3.76 -25.88
C GLU A 620 -22.87 2.70 -26.27
N ALA A 621 -22.46 2.65 -27.54
CA ALA A 621 -21.40 1.75 -27.98
C ALA A 621 -20.06 2.05 -27.28
N LYS A 622 -19.72 3.33 -27.13
CA LYS A 622 -18.49 3.79 -26.47
C LYS A 622 -18.48 3.46 -24.97
N PHE A 623 -19.59 3.70 -24.28
CA PHE A 623 -19.80 3.37 -22.87
C PHE A 623 -19.59 1.87 -22.64
N ASN A 624 -20.20 1.00 -23.45
CA ASN A 624 -20.04 -0.45 -23.32
C ASN A 624 -18.60 -0.90 -23.56
N LYS A 625 -17.90 -0.30 -24.52
CA LYS A 625 -16.48 -0.58 -24.78
C LYS A 625 -15.58 -0.17 -23.60
N VAL A 626 -15.81 1.01 -23.03
CA VAL A 626 -15.03 1.50 -21.89
C VAL A 626 -15.40 0.76 -20.60
N LEU A 627 -16.65 0.35 -20.42
CA LEU A 627 -17.06 -0.48 -19.29
C LEU A 627 -16.34 -1.83 -19.32
N LEU A 628 -16.21 -2.46 -20.50
CA LEU A 628 -15.41 -3.68 -20.66
C LEU A 628 -13.92 -3.46 -20.30
N GLU A 629 -13.34 -2.33 -20.69
CA GLU A 629 -11.97 -1.94 -20.32
C GLU A 629 -11.81 -1.74 -18.80
N ILE A 630 -12.77 -1.07 -18.16
CA ILE A 630 -12.80 -0.87 -16.70
C ILE A 630 -12.85 -2.21 -15.97
N GLU A 631 -13.69 -3.13 -16.42
CA GLU A 631 -13.83 -4.46 -15.81
C GLU A 631 -12.54 -5.30 -15.99
N ASP A 632 -11.86 -5.20 -17.15
CA ASP A 632 -10.53 -5.79 -17.34
C ASP A 632 -9.50 -5.21 -16.36
N HIS A 633 -9.51 -3.89 -16.15
CA HIS A 633 -8.66 -3.24 -15.17
C HIS A 633 -8.93 -3.69 -13.73
N PHE A 634 -10.19 -3.82 -13.32
CA PHE A 634 -10.53 -4.38 -12.01
C PHE A 634 -10.02 -5.82 -11.85
N SER A 635 -10.19 -6.68 -12.87
CA SER A 635 -9.71 -8.07 -12.82
C SER A 635 -8.19 -8.21 -12.64
N LYS A 636 -7.44 -7.17 -13.02
CA LYS A 636 -5.98 -7.08 -12.90
C LYS A 636 -5.53 -6.18 -11.75
N TYR A 637 -6.45 -5.70 -10.92
CA TYR A 637 -6.22 -4.73 -9.86
C TYR A 637 -5.55 -3.42 -10.32
N ARG A 638 -5.80 -3.02 -11.57
CA ARG A 638 -5.31 -1.77 -12.17
C ARG A 638 -6.28 -0.62 -11.88
N LEU A 639 -6.54 -0.35 -10.60
CA LEU A 639 -7.58 0.60 -10.16
C LEU A 639 -7.35 2.04 -10.64
N SER A 640 -6.10 2.47 -10.74
CA SER A 640 -5.73 3.77 -11.29
C SER A 640 -6.13 3.89 -12.78
N ASP A 641 -5.93 2.82 -13.55
CA ASP A 641 -6.32 2.77 -14.96
C ASP A 641 -7.85 2.71 -15.12
N ALA A 642 -8.55 1.96 -14.25
CA ALA A 642 -10.01 1.95 -14.20
C ALA A 642 -10.59 3.36 -13.93
N LEU A 643 -10.03 4.08 -12.96
CA LEU A 643 -10.38 5.47 -12.68
C LEU A 643 -10.10 6.38 -13.89
N MET A 644 -8.95 6.21 -14.56
CA MET A 644 -8.59 7.00 -15.74
C MET A 644 -9.52 6.74 -16.93
N ALA A 645 -9.99 5.50 -17.10
CA ALA A 645 -10.94 5.13 -18.15
C ALA A 645 -12.30 5.84 -17.96
N ILE A 646 -12.88 5.80 -16.75
CA ILE A 646 -14.13 6.54 -16.45
C ILE A 646 -13.91 8.07 -16.47
N TYR A 647 -12.73 8.54 -16.05
CA TYR A 647 -12.37 9.95 -16.15
C TYR A 647 -12.46 10.45 -17.59
N LYS A 648 -11.82 9.74 -18.54
CA LYS A 648 -11.82 10.09 -19.97
C LYS A 648 -13.20 9.94 -20.59
N LEU A 649 -13.91 8.87 -20.26
CA LEU A 649 -15.28 8.67 -20.74
C LEU A 649 -16.19 9.86 -20.38
N ILE A 650 -16.08 10.38 -19.16
CA ILE A 650 -16.89 11.53 -18.74
C ILE A 650 -16.37 12.85 -19.35
N THR A 651 -15.06 13.07 -19.33
CA THR A 651 -14.48 14.36 -19.76
C THR A 651 -14.42 14.52 -21.28
N ASP A 652 -13.89 13.53 -21.97
CA ASP A 652 -13.66 13.57 -23.41
C ASP A 652 -14.92 13.15 -24.16
N ASP A 653 -15.49 11.99 -23.85
CA ASP A 653 -16.60 11.44 -24.64
C ASP A 653 -17.96 12.06 -24.26
N PHE A 654 -18.33 12.08 -22.97
CA PHE A 654 -19.64 12.56 -22.52
C PHE A 654 -19.72 14.08 -22.61
N SER A 655 -18.83 14.78 -21.90
CA SER A 655 -18.90 16.24 -21.78
C SER A 655 -18.50 16.98 -23.04
N SER A 656 -17.46 16.51 -23.76
CA SER A 656 -16.87 17.26 -24.88
C SER A 656 -17.46 16.87 -26.24
N TRP A 657 -17.99 15.66 -26.38
CA TRP A 657 -18.64 15.21 -27.62
C TRP A 657 -20.14 15.03 -27.47
N LEU A 658 -20.63 14.10 -26.65
CA LEU A 658 -22.05 13.78 -26.60
C LEU A 658 -22.89 15.02 -26.27
N LEU A 659 -22.55 15.75 -25.21
CA LEU A 659 -23.32 16.92 -24.81
C LEU A 659 -23.33 18.01 -25.89
N GLU A 660 -22.22 18.25 -26.60
CA GLU A 660 -22.20 19.22 -27.69
C GLU A 660 -23.01 18.74 -28.92
N ILE A 661 -23.10 17.43 -29.15
CA ILE A 661 -23.92 16.83 -30.22
C ILE A 661 -25.41 16.94 -29.91
N VAL A 662 -25.83 16.74 -28.66
CA VAL A 662 -27.26 16.72 -28.29
C VAL A 662 -27.79 18.09 -27.85
N LYS A 663 -26.91 19.00 -27.38
CA LYS A 663 -27.28 20.32 -26.87
C LYS A 663 -28.16 21.08 -27.87
N PRO A 664 -29.28 21.68 -27.42
CA PRO A 664 -30.15 22.45 -28.28
C PRO A 664 -29.47 23.75 -28.73
N GLY A 665 -30.03 24.41 -29.74
CA GLY A 665 -29.60 25.75 -30.14
C GLY A 665 -29.68 26.75 -28.98
N TYR A 666 -28.99 27.89 -29.10
CA TYR A 666 -29.03 28.91 -28.05
C TYR A 666 -30.47 29.33 -27.74
N GLN A 667 -30.88 29.21 -26.47
CA GLN A 667 -32.25 29.48 -25.99
C GLN A 667 -33.35 28.66 -26.69
N GLN A 668 -33.01 27.50 -27.26
CA GLN A 668 -33.99 26.55 -27.80
C GLN A 668 -34.24 25.40 -26.82
N PRO A 669 -35.47 24.86 -26.77
CA PRO A 669 -35.76 23.68 -25.96
C PRO A 669 -35.16 22.41 -26.57
N ILE A 670 -35.03 21.37 -25.75
CA ILE A 670 -34.63 20.02 -26.13
C ILE A 670 -35.85 19.10 -26.18
N ASP A 671 -35.84 18.09 -27.04
CA ASP A 671 -36.89 17.07 -27.07
C ASP A 671 -36.80 16.11 -25.87
N THR A 672 -37.94 15.59 -25.44
CA THR A 672 -38.05 14.69 -24.28
C THR A 672 -37.26 13.40 -24.45
N THR A 673 -37.19 12.84 -25.66
CA THR A 673 -36.52 11.55 -25.91
C THR A 673 -35.02 11.68 -25.69
N THR A 674 -34.41 12.71 -26.27
CA THR A 674 -32.98 13.00 -26.09
C THR A 674 -32.65 13.36 -24.66
N TYR A 675 -33.45 14.22 -24.02
CA TYR A 675 -33.22 14.61 -22.62
C TYR A 675 -33.20 13.39 -21.69
N ASN A 676 -34.21 12.51 -21.80
CA ASN A 676 -34.31 11.31 -20.98
C ASN A 676 -33.12 10.36 -21.20
N ALA A 677 -32.71 10.15 -22.46
CA ALA A 677 -31.55 9.33 -22.78
C ALA A 677 -30.23 9.90 -22.22
N VAL A 678 -30.05 11.23 -22.24
CA VAL A 678 -28.89 11.88 -21.63
C VAL A 678 -28.88 11.72 -20.11
N ILE A 679 -30.05 11.80 -19.46
CA ILE A 679 -30.17 11.55 -18.03
C ILE A 679 -29.82 10.10 -17.69
N GLU A 680 -30.33 9.12 -18.43
CA GLU A 680 -29.99 7.70 -18.24
C GLU A 680 -28.48 7.44 -18.41
N ILE A 681 -27.86 8.06 -19.42
CA ILE A 681 -26.42 7.98 -19.63
C ILE A 681 -25.65 8.60 -18.46
N LEU A 682 -26.08 9.78 -17.97
CA LEU A 682 -25.47 10.40 -16.80
C LEU A 682 -25.56 9.47 -15.60
N GLU A 683 -26.73 8.88 -15.35
CA GLU A 683 -26.94 7.91 -14.28
C GLU A 683 -26.00 6.69 -14.38
N ASN A 684 -25.80 6.15 -15.59
CA ASN A 684 -24.84 5.06 -15.81
C ASN A 684 -23.39 5.49 -15.56
N ASN A 685 -22.99 6.70 -15.96
CA ASN A 685 -21.68 7.25 -15.63
C ASN A 685 -21.50 7.43 -14.12
N LEU A 686 -22.52 7.91 -13.40
CA LEU A 686 -22.48 8.08 -11.95
C LEU A 686 -22.33 6.75 -11.21
N LYS A 687 -23.04 5.69 -11.63
CA LYS A 687 -22.89 4.34 -11.07
C LYS A 687 -21.46 3.81 -11.19
N VAL A 688 -20.84 3.96 -12.36
CA VAL A 688 -19.44 3.51 -12.58
C VAL A 688 -18.45 4.36 -11.79
N LEU A 689 -18.72 5.66 -11.62
CA LEU A 689 -17.85 6.58 -10.89
C LEU A 689 -18.02 6.51 -9.36
N HIS A 690 -19.19 6.08 -8.87
CA HIS A 690 -19.54 6.09 -7.44
C HIS A 690 -18.51 5.42 -6.51
N PRO A 691 -17.90 4.28 -6.86
CA PRO A 691 -16.83 3.69 -6.04
C PRO A 691 -15.66 4.65 -5.77
N PHE A 692 -15.36 5.53 -6.73
CA PHE A 692 -14.24 6.46 -6.66
C PHE A 692 -14.61 7.80 -6.00
N MET A 693 -15.79 8.34 -6.33
CA MET A 693 -16.26 9.66 -5.89
C MET A 693 -17.67 9.57 -5.27
N PRO A 694 -17.83 8.95 -4.10
CA PRO A 694 -19.15 8.60 -3.57
C PRO A 694 -20.02 9.82 -3.23
N PHE A 695 -19.45 10.94 -2.80
CA PHE A 695 -20.23 12.07 -2.31
C PHE A 695 -20.84 12.91 -3.44
N LEU A 696 -20.02 13.28 -4.42
CA LEU A 696 -20.45 14.02 -5.61
C LEU A 696 -21.48 13.23 -6.40
N THR A 697 -21.24 11.93 -6.58
CA THR A 697 -22.13 11.10 -7.40
C THR A 697 -23.50 10.94 -6.75
N GLU A 698 -23.56 10.72 -5.43
CA GLU A 698 -24.83 10.66 -4.68
C GLU A 698 -25.54 12.02 -4.71
N GLU A 699 -24.83 13.14 -4.54
CA GLU A 699 -25.42 14.47 -4.63
C GLU A 699 -26.12 14.67 -5.98
N ILE A 700 -25.43 14.38 -7.09
CA ILE A 700 -25.99 14.57 -8.42
C ILE A 700 -27.18 13.61 -8.63
N TRP A 701 -27.03 12.34 -8.25
CA TRP A 701 -28.07 11.32 -8.38
C TRP A 701 -29.40 11.74 -7.75
N GLN A 702 -29.32 12.38 -6.58
CA GLN A 702 -30.46 12.80 -5.78
C GLN A 702 -31.06 14.14 -6.25
N HIS A 703 -30.33 14.94 -7.05
CA HIS A 703 -30.88 16.13 -7.73
C HIS A 703 -31.50 15.83 -9.10
N ILE A 704 -31.20 14.67 -9.71
CA ILE A 704 -31.76 14.30 -11.02
C ILE A 704 -33.29 14.19 -10.93
N THR A 705 -33.75 13.41 -9.95
CA THR A 705 -35.16 13.14 -9.65
C THR A 705 -35.33 12.94 -8.14
N GLU A 706 -36.56 13.11 -7.64
CA GLU A 706 -36.88 12.73 -6.26
C GLU A 706 -36.76 11.20 -6.12
N ARG A 707 -36.09 10.74 -5.05
CA ARG A 707 -35.77 9.33 -4.78
C ARG A 707 -36.07 8.98 -3.33
N THR A 708 -36.43 7.73 -3.10
CA THR A 708 -36.57 7.18 -1.75
C THR A 708 -35.25 6.54 -1.31
N PRO A 709 -35.09 6.17 -0.02
CA PRO A 709 -33.92 5.43 0.44
C PRO A 709 -33.64 4.12 -0.30
N GLU A 710 -34.65 3.50 -0.90
CA GLU A 710 -34.50 2.27 -1.68
C GLU A 710 -33.87 2.51 -3.07
N ASP A 711 -33.79 3.77 -3.49
CA ASP A 711 -33.26 4.20 -4.79
C ASP A 711 -31.94 4.97 -4.67
N ALA A 712 -31.28 4.94 -3.50
CA ALA A 712 -29.99 5.62 -3.28
C ALA A 712 -28.89 5.02 -4.17
N LEU A 713 -27.94 5.86 -4.61
CA LEU A 713 -26.91 5.43 -5.56
C LEU A 713 -26.02 4.35 -4.96
N ILE A 714 -25.70 4.44 -3.67
CA ILE A 714 -24.86 3.45 -2.97
C ILE A 714 -25.39 2.00 -3.02
N ILE A 715 -26.70 1.81 -3.24
CA ILE A 715 -27.33 0.48 -3.39
C ILE A 715 -27.91 0.25 -4.80
N ALA A 716 -27.60 1.12 -5.76
CA ALA A 716 -28.08 0.97 -7.13
C ALA A 716 -27.41 -0.23 -7.82
N LYS A 717 -27.98 -0.67 -8.95
CA LYS A 717 -27.41 -1.75 -9.76
C LYS A 717 -26.31 -1.24 -10.69
N TYR A 718 -25.17 -1.94 -10.69
CA TYR A 718 -24.07 -1.70 -11.61
C TYR A 718 -24.52 -1.93 -13.06
N PRO A 719 -24.06 -1.11 -14.03
CA PRO A 719 -24.42 -1.30 -15.43
C PRO A 719 -23.96 -2.66 -15.98
N ILE A 720 -24.77 -3.24 -16.86
CA ILE A 720 -24.44 -4.48 -17.58
C ILE A 720 -23.86 -4.12 -18.95
N ILE A 721 -22.77 -4.78 -19.34
CA ILE A 721 -22.15 -4.57 -20.65
C ILE A 721 -23.14 -4.99 -21.75
N GLY A 722 -23.56 -4.02 -22.55
CA GLY A 722 -24.41 -4.20 -23.72
C GLY A 722 -23.61 -4.49 -25.00
N LYS A 723 -24.28 -4.33 -26.15
CA LYS A 723 -23.67 -4.58 -27.46
C LYS A 723 -22.66 -3.47 -27.81
N ILE A 724 -21.47 -3.86 -28.25
CA ILE A 724 -20.44 -2.94 -28.74
C ILE A 724 -20.49 -2.88 -30.27
N ASN A 725 -20.72 -1.69 -30.82
CA ASN A 725 -20.65 -1.45 -32.26
C ASN A 725 -19.30 -0.81 -32.63
N GLU A 726 -18.30 -1.65 -32.93
CA GLU A 726 -16.94 -1.20 -33.26
C GLU A 726 -16.86 -0.37 -34.55
N GLU A 727 -17.72 -0.66 -35.53
CA GLU A 727 -17.79 0.13 -36.77
C GLU A 727 -18.28 1.55 -36.48
N LEU A 728 -19.32 1.70 -35.66
CA LEU A 728 -19.83 3.02 -35.26
C LEU A 728 -18.79 3.83 -34.49
N ILE A 729 -18.05 3.19 -33.57
CA ILE A 729 -16.98 3.85 -32.81
C ILE A 729 -15.86 4.30 -33.75
N THR A 730 -15.41 3.43 -34.65
CA THR A 730 -14.35 3.74 -35.64
C THR A 730 -14.78 4.87 -36.58
N ASN A 731 -16.04 4.83 -37.05
CA ASN A 731 -16.56 5.87 -37.92
C ASN A 731 -16.70 7.19 -37.17
N PHE A 732 -17.08 7.17 -35.89
CA PHE A 732 -17.11 8.38 -35.07
C PHE A 732 -15.70 8.96 -34.86
N GLU A 733 -14.69 8.14 -34.60
CA GLU A 733 -13.29 8.60 -34.51
C GLU A 733 -12.82 9.28 -35.80
N PHE A 734 -13.22 8.76 -36.96
CA PHE A 734 -12.95 9.44 -38.23
C PHE A 734 -13.69 10.78 -38.32
N MET A 735 -14.94 10.86 -37.86
CA MET A 735 -15.71 12.13 -37.81
C MET A 735 -15.04 13.16 -36.89
N THR A 736 -14.52 12.75 -35.72
CA THR A 736 -13.84 13.67 -34.80
C THR A 736 -12.57 14.26 -35.40
N ASP A 737 -11.82 13.48 -36.20
CA ASP A 737 -10.68 13.98 -36.98
C ASP A 737 -11.13 15.03 -38.02
N VAL A 738 -12.25 14.79 -38.71
CA VAL A 738 -12.83 15.75 -39.67
C VAL A 738 -13.23 17.05 -38.97
N VAL A 739 -13.97 16.99 -37.87
CA VAL A 739 -14.37 18.16 -37.08
C VAL A 739 -13.14 18.91 -36.57
N SER A 740 -12.12 18.20 -36.09
CA SER A 740 -10.86 18.80 -35.61
C SER A 740 -10.09 19.50 -36.73
N GLY A 741 -10.04 18.90 -37.92
CA GLY A 741 -9.44 19.51 -39.10
C GLY A 741 -10.16 20.79 -39.54
N ILE A 742 -11.49 20.79 -39.57
CA ILE A 742 -12.30 21.99 -39.85
C ILE A 742 -12.03 23.08 -38.81
N ARG A 743 -12.09 22.73 -37.51
CA ARG A 743 -11.81 23.68 -36.42
C ARG A 743 -10.40 24.26 -36.51
N THR A 744 -9.43 23.45 -36.94
CA THR A 744 -8.05 23.88 -37.18
C THR A 744 -7.96 24.87 -38.35
N ILE A 745 -8.64 24.60 -39.47
CA ILE A 745 -8.72 25.57 -40.58
C ILE A 745 -9.33 26.88 -40.10
N ARG A 746 -10.46 26.83 -39.38
CA ARG A 746 -11.12 28.04 -38.89
C ARG A 746 -10.20 28.87 -38.00
N LYS A 747 -9.54 28.23 -37.04
CA LYS A 747 -8.54 28.89 -36.19
C LYS A 747 -7.38 29.44 -37.00
N ASN A 748 -6.91 28.71 -38.00
CA ASN A 748 -5.76 29.14 -38.80
C ASN A 748 -6.09 30.30 -39.73
N LYS A 749 -7.29 30.32 -40.30
CA LYS A 749 -7.76 31.35 -41.23
C LYS A 749 -8.56 32.45 -40.52
N ASN A 750 -8.53 32.49 -39.19
CA ASN A 750 -9.28 33.44 -38.36
C ASN A 750 -10.79 33.52 -38.68
N ILE A 751 -11.39 32.41 -39.11
CA ILE A 751 -12.83 32.31 -39.36
C ILE A 751 -13.51 32.11 -38.00
N SER A 752 -14.41 33.03 -37.63
CA SER A 752 -15.15 32.96 -36.36
C SER A 752 -15.99 31.69 -36.33
N PHE A 753 -16.06 30.98 -35.18
CA PHE A 753 -16.85 29.74 -35.04
C PHE A 753 -18.36 29.91 -35.23
N LYS A 754 -18.85 31.15 -35.22
CA LYS A 754 -20.26 31.51 -35.43
C LYS A 754 -20.63 31.66 -36.91
N ASP A 755 -19.65 31.81 -37.78
CA ASP A 755 -19.88 32.05 -39.20
C ASP A 755 -20.27 30.72 -39.87
N ALA A 756 -21.19 30.73 -40.81
CA ALA A 756 -21.52 29.53 -41.57
C ALA A 756 -20.40 29.27 -42.59
N ILE A 757 -20.00 28.00 -42.73
CA ILE A 757 -19.01 27.60 -43.75
C ILE A 757 -19.61 26.60 -44.73
N GLU A 758 -19.07 26.54 -45.94
CA GLU A 758 -19.32 25.43 -46.86
C GLU A 758 -18.18 24.41 -46.76
N LEU A 759 -18.51 23.13 -46.90
CA LEU A 759 -17.53 22.05 -46.89
C LEU A 759 -17.67 21.22 -48.16
N SER A 760 -16.59 21.07 -48.91
CA SER A 760 -16.52 20.13 -50.03
C SER A 760 -15.61 18.95 -49.67
N VAL A 761 -15.97 17.75 -50.08
CA VAL A 761 -15.29 16.50 -49.71
C VAL A 761 -15.00 15.66 -50.95
N VAL A 762 -13.75 15.26 -51.11
CA VAL A 762 -13.36 14.19 -52.03
C VAL A 762 -13.20 12.92 -51.19
N ASN A 763 -14.17 12.02 -51.31
CA ASN A 763 -14.31 10.84 -50.44
C ASN A 763 -13.69 9.58 -51.08
N ASN A 764 -12.37 9.43 -50.94
CA ASN A 764 -11.61 8.29 -51.47
C ASN A 764 -11.72 7.03 -50.60
N GLU A 765 -11.97 7.18 -49.29
CA GLU A 765 -12.13 6.07 -48.33
C GLU A 765 -13.51 5.41 -48.41
N ASN A 766 -14.45 5.93 -49.22
CA ASN A 766 -15.87 5.56 -49.17
C ASN A 766 -16.47 5.67 -47.75
N TYR A 767 -16.03 6.67 -46.99
CA TYR A 767 -16.54 6.95 -45.66
C TYR A 767 -18.05 7.23 -45.70
N THR A 768 -18.78 6.75 -44.70
CA THR A 768 -20.24 6.91 -44.63
C THR A 768 -20.66 8.37 -44.50
N LYS A 769 -21.85 8.69 -45.01
CA LYS A 769 -22.47 10.02 -44.89
C LYS A 769 -23.31 10.17 -43.63
N ASP A 770 -23.44 9.10 -42.83
CA ASP A 770 -24.30 9.07 -41.64
C ASP A 770 -23.93 10.14 -40.62
N PHE A 771 -22.69 10.62 -40.61
CA PHE A 771 -22.21 11.64 -39.68
C PHE A 771 -22.27 13.08 -40.22
N ASP A 772 -22.71 13.30 -41.45
CA ASP A 772 -22.73 14.63 -42.08
C ASP A 772 -23.52 15.64 -41.22
N ALA A 773 -24.69 15.24 -40.70
CA ALA A 773 -25.51 16.09 -39.85
C ALA A 773 -24.76 16.52 -38.56
N VAL A 774 -23.96 15.61 -37.98
CA VAL A 774 -23.16 15.90 -36.78
C VAL A 774 -22.00 16.84 -37.12
N ILE A 775 -21.31 16.61 -38.24
CA ILE A 775 -20.25 17.49 -38.73
C ILE A 775 -20.80 18.90 -38.95
N GLN A 776 -21.94 19.04 -39.63
CA GLN A 776 -22.61 20.31 -39.86
C GLN A 776 -22.90 21.03 -38.54
N LYS A 777 -23.51 20.34 -37.57
CA LYS A 777 -23.84 20.92 -36.25
C LYS A 777 -22.60 21.38 -35.49
N LEU A 778 -21.57 20.54 -35.37
CA LEU A 778 -20.39 20.82 -34.54
C LEU A 778 -19.42 21.83 -35.14
N THR A 779 -19.54 22.08 -36.45
CA THR A 779 -18.66 22.98 -37.19
C THR A 779 -19.37 24.17 -37.82
N ASN A 780 -20.70 24.29 -37.66
CA ASN A 780 -21.54 25.27 -38.33
C ASN A 780 -21.35 25.26 -39.86
N ALA A 781 -21.21 24.07 -40.45
CA ALA A 781 -21.15 23.92 -41.90
C ALA A 781 -22.57 23.92 -42.47
N ALA A 782 -22.90 24.94 -43.27
CA ALA A 782 -24.21 25.08 -43.88
C ALA A 782 -24.52 23.94 -44.86
N GLN A 783 -23.51 23.48 -45.58
CA GLN A 783 -23.65 22.42 -46.57
C GLN A 783 -22.37 21.58 -46.67
N ILE A 784 -22.55 20.27 -46.88
CA ILE A 784 -21.49 19.33 -47.24
C ILE A 784 -21.73 18.83 -48.67
N THR A 785 -20.78 19.08 -49.56
CA THR A 785 -20.85 18.72 -50.98
C THR A 785 -19.77 17.69 -51.30
N TYR A 786 -20.17 16.54 -51.86
CA TYR A 786 -19.23 15.52 -52.29
C TYR A 786 -18.82 15.76 -53.74
N ALA A 787 -17.53 16.04 -53.95
CA ALA A 787 -16.95 16.35 -55.25
C ALA A 787 -16.07 15.21 -55.76
N SER A 788 -15.95 15.07 -57.08
CA SER A 788 -15.04 14.14 -57.73
C SER A 788 -13.62 14.70 -57.90
N GLU A 789 -13.47 16.02 -57.83
CA GLU A 789 -12.21 16.73 -58.04
C GLU A 789 -11.98 17.79 -56.95
N LYS A 790 -10.73 18.26 -56.84
CA LYS A 790 -10.32 19.25 -55.84
C LYS A 790 -11.01 20.60 -56.09
N VAL A 791 -11.30 21.32 -55.01
CA VAL A 791 -11.83 22.69 -55.10
C VAL A 791 -10.69 23.69 -55.12
N GLU A 792 -10.55 24.45 -56.22
CA GLU A 792 -9.55 25.51 -56.36
C GLU A 792 -9.87 26.70 -55.44
N GLY A 793 -8.83 27.33 -54.88
CA GLY A 793 -8.96 28.51 -54.00
C GLY A 793 -9.50 28.25 -52.59
N ALA A 794 -9.71 26.98 -52.20
CA ALA A 794 -10.18 26.62 -50.86
C ALA A 794 -9.03 26.25 -49.90
N ALA A 795 -9.20 26.52 -48.61
CA ALA A 795 -8.34 25.90 -47.60
C ALA A 795 -8.66 24.41 -47.50
N SER A 796 -7.64 23.56 -47.44
CA SER A 796 -7.84 22.11 -47.40
C SER A 796 -7.09 21.41 -46.27
N PHE A 797 -7.59 20.24 -45.91
CA PHE A 797 -6.93 19.30 -45.01
C PHE A 797 -7.28 17.87 -45.42
N ARG A 798 -6.56 16.90 -44.87
CA ARG A 798 -6.79 15.47 -45.13
C ARG A 798 -7.06 14.71 -43.85
N VAL A 799 -7.95 13.73 -43.95
CA VAL A 799 -8.15 12.68 -42.95
C VAL A 799 -8.04 11.35 -43.68
N LYS A 800 -6.99 10.58 -43.38
CA LYS A 800 -6.56 9.43 -44.21
C LYS A 800 -6.45 9.85 -45.69
N SER A 801 -7.11 9.14 -46.62
CA SER A 801 -7.10 9.52 -48.04
C SER A 801 -8.23 10.47 -48.47
N ASN A 802 -9.15 10.85 -47.56
CA ASN A 802 -10.18 11.84 -47.85
C ASN A 802 -9.60 13.26 -47.81
N GLU A 803 -10.01 14.09 -48.76
CA GLU A 803 -9.65 15.51 -48.82
C GLU A 803 -10.88 16.38 -48.55
N TYR A 804 -10.70 17.38 -47.68
CA TYR A 804 -11.75 18.28 -47.24
C TYR A 804 -11.36 19.71 -47.59
N PHE A 805 -12.30 20.48 -48.12
CA PHE A 805 -12.09 21.82 -48.64
C PHE A 805 -13.11 22.79 -48.03
N VAL A 806 -12.63 23.88 -47.44
CA VAL A 806 -13.43 24.99 -46.96
C VAL A 806 -13.19 26.17 -47.90
N PRO A 807 -14.16 26.53 -48.76
CA PRO A 807 -14.05 27.71 -49.62
C PRO A 807 -13.81 28.95 -48.76
N ILE A 808 -12.87 29.79 -49.16
CA ILE A 808 -12.59 31.03 -48.46
C ILE A 808 -12.89 32.18 -49.41
N SER A 809 -13.72 33.12 -48.98
CA SER A 809 -13.89 34.37 -49.72
C SER A 809 -12.60 35.18 -49.62
N LEU A 810 -12.04 35.58 -50.76
CA LEU A 810 -10.81 36.38 -50.84
C LEU A 810 -10.96 37.76 -50.17
N ASP A 811 -12.19 38.25 -49.99
CA ASP A 811 -12.48 39.57 -49.41
C ASP A 811 -12.29 39.66 -47.87
N THR A 812 -12.03 38.55 -47.19
CA THR A 812 -11.88 38.50 -45.71
C THR A 812 -10.49 38.07 -45.22
N ILE A 813 -9.53 37.83 -46.12
CA ILE A 813 -8.18 37.38 -45.77
C ILE A 813 -7.16 38.50 -45.98
N ASP A 814 -6.36 38.78 -44.94
CA ASP A 814 -5.11 39.54 -45.09
C ASP A 814 -4.05 38.64 -45.74
N VAL A 815 -3.93 38.74 -47.07
CA VAL A 815 -3.05 37.89 -47.89
C VAL A 815 -1.58 38.06 -47.47
N GLU A 816 -1.13 39.27 -47.11
CA GLU A 816 0.24 39.50 -46.63
C GLU A 816 0.50 38.82 -45.29
N ALA A 817 -0.45 38.90 -44.36
CA ALA A 817 -0.34 38.21 -43.07
C ALA A 817 -0.35 36.68 -43.24
N GLU A 818 -1.15 36.15 -44.16
CA GLU A 818 -1.24 34.71 -44.43
C GLU A 818 0.01 34.16 -45.12
N ILE A 819 0.58 34.89 -46.09
CA ILE A 819 1.88 34.54 -46.71
C ILE A 819 2.98 34.53 -45.63
N THR A 820 3.00 35.52 -44.74
CA THR A 820 3.99 35.60 -43.65
C THR A 820 3.86 34.41 -42.70
N LYS A 821 2.62 34.05 -42.34
CA LYS A 821 2.32 32.91 -41.47
C LYS A 821 2.71 31.57 -42.10
N LEU A 822 2.32 31.33 -43.36
CA LEU A 822 2.63 30.08 -44.07
C LEU A 822 4.13 29.91 -44.28
N ASN A 823 4.88 30.99 -44.56
CA ASN A 823 6.34 30.93 -44.61
C ASN A 823 6.97 30.58 -43.25
N ALA A 824 6.43 31.11 -42.15
CA ALA A 824 6.90 30.76 -40.81
C ALA A 824 6.58 29.29 -40.45
N GLU A 825 5.41 28.79 -40.86
CA GLU A 825 5.01 27.40 -40.66
C GLU A 825 5.82 26.44 -41.52
N LEU A 826 6.09 26.79 -42.78
CA LEU A 826 6.98 26.06 -43.68
C LEU A 826 8.37 25.91 -43.06
N LYS A 827 8.96 27.02 -42.58
CA LYS A 827 10.28 27.01 -41.94
C LYS A 827 10.31 26.13 -40.68
N ARG A 828 9.25 26.11 -39.88
CA ARG A 828 9.13 25.19 -38.73
C ARG A 828 9.03 23.74 -39.16
N ALA A 829 8.19 23.45 -40.16
CA ALA A 829 7.99 22.09 -40.66
C ALA A 829 9.28 21.52 -41.28
N GLU A 830 10.01 22.32 -42.06
CA GLU A 830 11.32 21.97 -42.61
C GLU A 830 12.37 21.74 -41.52
N GLY A 831 12.37 22.58 -40.47
CA GLY A 831 13.23 22.39 -39.30
C GLY A 831 12.93 21.11 -38.53
N PHE A 832 11.64 20.79 -38.35
CA PHE A 832 11.19 19.56 -37.70
C PHE A 832 11.55 18.31 -38.52
N LEU A 833 11.32 18.36 -39.84
CA LEU A 833 11.70 17.30 -40.78
C LEU A 833 13.21 17.03 -40.72
N THR A 834 14.03 18.08 -40.70
CA THR A 834 15.49 17.96 -40.57
C THR A 834 15.88 17.26 -39.26
N GLY A 835 15.17 17.55 -38.17
CA GLY A 835 15.37 16.88 -36.88
C GLY A 835 15.05 15.39 -36.93
N ILE A 836 13.92 15.01 -37.52
CA ILE A 836 13.51 13.61 -37.71
C ILE A 836 14.52 12.88 -38.60
N GLN A 837 14.89 13.46 -39.74
CA GLN A 837 15.84 12.88 -40.68
C GLN A 837 17.21 12.67 -40.06
N LYS A 838 17.72 13.62 -39.26
CA LYS A 838 18.96 13.43 -38.49
C LYS A 838 18.86 12.23 -37.54
N LYS A 839 17.72 12.08 -36.86
CA LYS A 839 17.47 10.98 -35.92
C LYS A 839 17.42 9.63 -36.65
N LEU A 840 16.72 9.56 -37.77
CA LEU A 840 16.61 8.36 -38.62
C LEU A 840 17.90 8.03 -39.38
N SER A 841 18.75 9.03 -39.65
CA SER A 841 20.09 8.81 -40.26
C SER A 841 21.16 8.37 -39.25
N ASN A 842 20.87 8.42 -37.94
CA ASN A 842 21.79 7.99 -36.90
C ASN A 842 21.70 6.47 -36.73
N GLU A 843 22.69 5.74 -37.28
CA GLU A 843 22.76 4.27 -37.22
C GLU A 843 22.61 3.73 -35.80
N ARG A 844 23.17 4.43 -34.79
CA ARG A 844 23.11 4.02 -33.39
C ARG A 844 21.72 4.16 -32.78
N PHE A 845 20.89 5.08 -33.28
CA PHE A 845 19.49 5.19 -32.88
C PHE A 845 18.65 4.10 -33.54
N VAL A 846 18.82 3.90 -34.85
CA VAL A 846 18.06 2.89 -35.61
C VAL A 846 18.36 1.47 -35.14
N SER A 847 19.59 1.17 -34.72
CA SER A 847 19.95 -0.17 -34.25
C SER A 847 19.47 -0.49 -32.84
N ASN A 848 19.23 0.52 -31.99
CA ASN A 848 18.94 0.33 -30.56
C ASN A 848 17.52 0.72 -30.15
N ALA A 849 16.79 1.48 -30.97
CA ALA A 849 15.41 1.86 -30.68
C ALA A 849 14.44 0.69 -30.95
N PRO A 850 13.38 0.50 -30.14
CA PRO A 850 12.33 -0.47 -30.42
C PRO A 850 11.67 -0.21 -31.78
N GLU A 851 11.24 -1.27 -32.48
CA GLU A 851 10.70 -1.20 -33.84
C GLU A 851 9.45 -0.29 -33.96
N GLN A 852 8.60 -0.28 -32.93
CA GLN A 852 7.46 0.65 -32.85
C GLN A 852 7.90 2.12 -32.87
N VAL A 853 9.01 2.46 -32.20
CA VAL A 853 9.54 3.83 -32.16
C VAL A 853 10.06 4.25 -33.53
N ILE A 854 10.76 3.35 -34.23
CA ILE A 854 11.28 3.61 -35.59
C ILE A 854 10.12 3.80 -36.57
N THR A 855 9.10 2.95 -36.47
CA THR A 855 7.88 3.03 -37.31
C THR A 855 7.16 4.35 -37.07
N LEU A 856 7.06 4.80 -35.82
CA LEU A 856 6.45 6.08 -35.46
C LEU A 856 7.26 7.27 -36.02
N GLU A 857 8.59 7.24 -35.94
CA GLU A 857 9.44 8.31 -36.48
C GLU A 857 9.39 8.37 -38.02
N ARG A 858 9.34 7.22 -38.72
CA ARG A 858 9.10 7.20 -40.18
C ARG A 858 7.72 7.73 -40.57
N LYS A 859 6.69 7.41 -39.77
CA LYS A 859 5.35 7.97 -39.97
C LYS A 859 5.37 9.50 -39.82
N LYS A 860 6.03 10.02 -38.77
CA LYS A 860 6.22 11.48 -38.60
C LYS A 860 6.95 12.12 -39.78
N GLU A 861 7.96 11.46 -40.34
CA GLU A 861 8.66 11.96 -41.54
C GLU A 861 7.70 12.10 -42.72
N SER A 862 6.95 11.03 -43.04
CA SER A 862 5.97 11.02 -44.11
C SER A 862 4.88 12.09 -43.92
N ASP A 863 4.33 12.20 -42.72
CA ASP A 863 3.29 13.18 -42.40
C ASP A 863 3.82 14.61 -42.51
N THR A 864 5.07 14.85 -42.08
CA THR A 864 5.71 16.17 -42.17
C THR A 864 6.01 16.56 -43.62
N LEU A 865 6.45 15.61 -44.46
CA LEU A 865 6.64 15.83 -45.90
C LEU A 865 5.32 16.20 -46.59
N ALA A 866 4.25 15.46 -46.31
CA ALA A 866 2.92 15.77 -46.84
C ALA A 866 2.42 17.16 -46.38
N LYS A 867 2.70 17.52 -45.12
CA LYS A 867 2.38 18.86 -44.61
C LYS A 867 3.16 19.96 -45.34
N ILE A 868 4.46 19.76 -45.59
CA ILE A 868 5.30 20.72 -46.33
C ILE A 868 4.77 20.93 -47.75
N GLU A 869 4.44 19.85 -48.47
CA GLU A 869 3.85 19.94 -49.80
C GLU A 869 2.53 20.74 -49.80
N THR A 870 1.69 20.50 -48.80
CA THR A 870 0.41 21.22 -48.65
C THR A 870 0.63 22.72 -48.39
N ILE A 871 1.61 23.08 -47.55
CA ILE A 871 1.96 24.48 -47.28
C ILE A 871 2.53 25.16 -48.53
N LYS A 872 3.40 24.47 -49.29
CA LYS A 872 3.96 24.99 -50.55
C LYS A 872 2.89 25.22 -51.61
N ALA A 873 1.96 24.28 -51.78
CA ALA A 873 0.82 24.44 -52.67
C ALA A 873 -0.08 25.62 -52.25
N SER A 874 -0.31 25.79 -50.95
CA SER A 874 -1.11 26.91 -50.41
C SER A 874 -0.42 28.26 -50.62
N LEU A 875 0.90 28.35 -50.45
CA LEU A 875 1.69 29.53 -50.76
C LEU A 875 1.62 29.89 -52.25
N ALA A 876 1.71 28.89 -53.12
CA ALA A 876 1.62 29.08 -54.58
C ALA A 876 0.24 29.56 -55.03
N SER A 877 -0.84 29.22 -54.32
CA SER A 877 -2.21 29.69 -54.64
C SER A 877 -2.53 31.10 -54.14
N LEU A 878 -1.69 31.67 -53.26
CA LEU A 878 -1.85 33.02 -52.69
C LEU A 878 -0.94 34.06 -53.36
N GLN A 879 -0.06 33.62 -54.27
CA GLN A 879 0.82 34.42 -55.11
C GLN A 879 0.23 34.51 -56.52
#